data_AF-A0AAN9B0G3-F1
#
_entry.id   AF-A0AAN9B0G3-F1
#
_cell.length_a   1.000
_cell.length_b   1.000
_cell.length_c   1.000
_cell.angle_alpha   90.00
_cell.angle_beta   90.00
_cell.angle_gamma   90.00
#
_symmetry.space_group_name_H-M   'P 1'
#
loop_
_entity.id
_entity.type
_entity.pdbx_description
1 polymer ?
#
loop_
_entity_poly.entity_id
_entity_poly.type
_entity_poly.pdbx_seq_one_letter_code
_entity_poly.pdbx_strand_id
1 'polypeptide(L)'
;MRSVSVLLLLRLGLCVSVCGFFTFAAEAKRPNVLFIVVDDLRTALGCYGNKIMSTPNIDNLAKKSVKFERAYVQQAFCGPSRTSFLTGRRPDTTRLYDNFSYWRKHAGNFTTLPQHFKQNGYFTQSVGKVFHPGKASNHSDDYPLSWSVPAFHPPTQQYKQARVCPGKDGKLYKNVVCPVTVSESPGGSLPDIQSSDFAVEFLENRTSQGEQPFFLAVGFHKPHIPLKFPKEYLDLYPMSDIHLAPNPTFPLWLPAVAWNPWTDIRERDDVKALNVSFPFGPVPPSLQLKMRQAYYAATSYMDAQVGKVLAALDKHGFADNTIITFLGDHGWSLGEHQEWSKYSNFDVSTRVPLLFYVPRVTSPVDTPGNNFPFQDVISISNFPKAQSLREYNPHQAAQIKSQMLTRLKGVRRFKRFMDAHYEIMKRNDSLGSPAALSSFPVGGSGRSVLGKPHPQQDLVIVNGGWRRIFQGNVLPFVTRVNTGEKTRAAPKASLNYRLSMHVDKHISLHSHPQREEEASDYPLSTSALVELVDVFPTLAELAGLQVPDTCPPDPFNVLLCTEGSSLVPVIMNVTRTYAASNPEAGILSDPSLNSRSSDLTSWKKAAFSQFPRPDVKPQSNSDKPKLKDIRIMGYSMCTDMYRYTEWIEFDPNSFRGNWSNVYAKELYLHRSDAMEDHNVAYYPEQMQLVETLSETLRNGWRYAFSS
;
A
#
# COMPACT_ATOMS: atom_id res chain seq x y z
N MET A 1 -81.85 59.47 45.13
CA MET A 1 -82.55 58.19 44.92
C MET A 1 -81.50 57.13 44.65
N ARG A 2 -81.48 56.07 45.48
CA ARG A 2 -81.04 54.66 45.29
C ARG A 2 -80.16 54.33 44.06
N SER A 3 -79.18 53.43 44.02
CA SER A 3 -78.42 52.53 44.92
C SER A 3 -77.69 51.55 43.95
N VAL A 4 -76.49 51.05 44.28
CA VAL A 4 -75.83 49.81 43.74
C VAL A 4 -75.28 49.90 42.30
N SER A 5 -73.96 49.96 42.06
CA SER A 5 -72.90 48.91 42.10
C SER A 5 -72.97 47.85 40.98
N VAL A 6 -71.78 47.59 40.41
CA VAL A 6 -71.36 46.42 39.58
C VAL A 6 -71.63 46.51 38.07
N LEU A 7 -70.59 46.85 37.28
CA LEU A 7 -70.06 46.02 36.18
C LEU A 7 -68.82 46.69 35.54
N LEU A 8 -67.75 46.82 36.33
CA LEU A 8 -66.39 47.02 35.83
C LEU A 8 -65.71 45.65 35.99
N LEU A 9 -65.59 44.86 34.91
CA LEU A 9 -64.77 43.64 34.74
C LEU A 9 -65.41 42.76 33.66
N LEU A 10 -65.01 42.92 32.38
CA LEU A 10 -65.00 41.87 31.33
C LEU A 10 -64.73 42.42 29.91
N ARG A 11 -63.69 43.26 29.70
CA ARG A 11 -63.09 43.47 28.36
C ARG A 11 -61.58 43.81 28.41
N LEU A 12 -60.85 43.17 29.32
CA LEU A 12 -59.39 43.02 29.21
C LEU A 12 -59.08 41.53 29.34
N GLY A 13 -58.98 40.82 28.21
CA GLY A 13 -58.75 39.38 28.27
C GLY A 13 -58.82 38.67 26.93
N LEU A 14 -58.18 39.20 25.88
CA LEU A 14 -57.74 38.37 24.75
C LEU A 14 -56.64 39.07 23.92
N CYS A 15 -55.55 39.47 24.58
CA CYS A 15 -54.33 39.88 23.88
C CYS A 15 -53.08 39.44 24.68
N VAL A 16 -53.17 38.26 25.32
CA VAL A 16 -52.03 37.62 25.97
C VAL A 16 -51.50 36.55 25.03
N SER A 17 -50.38 36.90 24.41
CA SER A 17 -49.24 36.01 24.18
C SER A 17 -49.52 34.71 23.41
N VAL A 18 -49.66 34.82 22.09
CA VAL A 18 -49.03 33.84 21.19
C VAL A 18 -47.65 34.38 20.82
N CYS A 19 -46.81 34.64 21.83
CA CYS A 19 -45.37 34.51 21.61
C CYS A 19 -45.13 33.01 21.47
N GLY A 20 -45.28 32.51 20.24
CA GLY A 20 -44.76 31.22 19.88
C GLY A 20 -43.30 31.21 20.30
N PHE A 21 -42.98 30.40 21.31
CA PHE A 21 -41.62 29.96 21.56
C PHE A 21 -41.19 29.17 20.32
N PHE A 22 -40.76 29.88 19.28
CA PHE A 22 -39.83 29.33 18.31
C PHE A 22 -38.57 29.06 19.11
N THR A 23 -38.52 27.85 19.67
CA THR A 23 -37.25 27.23 19.98
C THR A 23 -36.52 27.16 18.65
N PHE A 24 -35.63 28.12 18.41
CA PHE A 24 -34.57 27.95 17.43
C PHE A 24 -33.78 26.75 17.92
N ALA A 25 -34.14 25.55 17.43
CA ALA A 25 -33.23 24.43 17.48
C ALA A 25 -31.97 24.93 16.78
N ALA A 26 -30.89 25.12 17.54
CA ALA A 26 -29.60 25.47 16.96
C ALA A 26 -29.30 24.40 15.90
N GLU A 27 -29.24 24.81 14.63
CA GLU A 27 -28.88 23.91 13.54
C GLU A 27 -27.55 23.25 13.91
N ALA A 28 -27.54 21.92 14.00
CA ALA A 28 -26.34 21.19 14.37
C ALA A 28 -25.21 21.59 13.43
N LYS A 29 -24.13 22.16 13.98
CA LYS A 29 -23.05 22.72 13.18
C LYS A 29 -22.40 21.62 12.36
N ARG A 30 -22.32 21.80 11.04
CA ARG A 30 -21.64 20.84 10.15
C ARG A 30 -20.16 20.73 10.54
N PRO A 31 -19.59 19.52 10.61
CA PRO A 31 -18.19 19.35 10.97
C PRO A 31 -17.28 19.82 9.83
N ASN A 32 -16.11 20.35 10.16
CA ASN A 32 -15.03 20.54 9.21
C ASN A 32 -14.40 19.19 8.86
N VAL A 33 -13.59 19.17 7.81
CA VAL A 33 -12.77 18.01 7.43
C VAL A 33 -11.32 18.43 7.22
N LEU A 34 -10.41 17.76 7.90
CA LEU A 34 -8.98 17.77 7.62
C LEU A 34 -8.60 16.43 6.95
N PHE A 35 -8.31 16.49 5.66
CA PHE A 35 -7.91 15.34 4.85
C PHE A 35 -6.39 15.32 4.66
N ILE A 36 -5.69 14.42 5.35
CA ILE A 36 -4.23 14.29 5.27
C ILE A 36 -3.88 13.10 4.39
N VAL A 37 -3.14 13.35 3.31
CA VAL A 37 -2.63 12.31 2.41
C VAL A 37 -1.11 12.39 2.32
N VAL A 38 -0.43 11.25 2.43
CA VAL A 38 1.03 11.16 2.43
C VAL A 38 1.53 10.35 1.24
N ASP A 39 2.49 10.89 0.50
CA ASP A 39 3.05 10.32 -0.73
C ASP A 39 4.04 9.18 -0.46
N ASP A 40 3.79 8.00 -1.02
CA ASP A 40 4.60 6.77 -0.87
C ASP A 40 4.68 6.24 0.59
N LEU A 41 3.70 6.53 1.47
CA LEU A 41 3.72 6.08 2.87
C LEU A 41 3.12 4.67 3.06
N ARG A 42 3.99 3.70 3.36
CA ARG A 42 3.58 2.38 3.93
C ARG A 42 3.26 2.46 5.44
N THR A 43 2.75 1.37 6.00
CA THR A 43 2.47 1.17 7.45
C THR A 43 3.71 1.08 8.36
N ALA A 44 4.83 1.72 7.98
CA ALA A 44 6.01 1.84 8.82
C ALA A 44 5.82 2.99 9.82
N LEU A 45 4.94 2.79 10.80
CA LEU A 45 4.57 3.74 11.86
C LEU A 45 4.52 3.01 13.21
N GLY A 46 4.74 3.73 14.32
CA GLY A 46 4.67 3.18 15.66
C GLY A 46 3.29 2.55 15.95
N CYS A 47 2.22 3.25 15.60
CA CYS A 47 0.83 2.78 15.74
C CYS A 47 0.47 1.56 14.89
N TYR A 48 1.26 1.22 13.88
CA TYR A 48 1.14 -0.01 13.08
C TYR A 48 2.09 -1.12 13.55
N GLY A 49 2.64 -1.00 14.77
CA GLY A 49 3.47 -2.01 15.42
C GLY A 49 4.95 -1.96 15.03
N ASN A 50 5.39 -0.95 14.27
CA ASN A 50 6.80 -0.82 13.92
C ASN A 50 7.58 -0.13 15.04
N LYS A 51 8.16 -0.92 15.94
CA LYS A 51 8.84 -0.47 17.17
C LYS A 51 10.08 0.40 16.95
N ILE A 52 10.68 0.41 15.75
CA ILE A 52 11.81 1.29 15.47
C ILE A 52 11.37 2.72 15.17
N MET A 53 10.14 2.90 14.67
CA MET A 53 9.65 4.16 14.15
C MET A 53 9.34 5.15 15.28
N SER A 54 9.85 6.37 15.14
CA SER A 54 9.49 7.51 15.97
C SER A 54 8.46 8.36 15.23
N THR A 55 7.17 8.12 15.48
CA THR A 55 6.04 8.84 14.87
C THR A 55 5.03 9.31 15.92
N PRO A 56 5.46 10.05 16.95
CA PRO A 56 4.64 10.33 18.12
C PRO A 56 3.37 11.13 17.80
N ASN A 57 3.37 11.99 16.78
CA ASN A 57 2.20 12.81 16.45
C ASN A 57 1.10 11.99 15.77
N ILE A 58 1.47 11.15 14.79
CA ILE A 58 0.56 10.22 14.14
C ILE A 58 0.10 9.14 15.11
N ASP A 59 0.98 8.67 16.01
CA ASP A 59 0.61 7.71 17.04
C ASP A 59 -0.41 8.32 18.03
N ASN A 60 -0.24 9.59 18.40
CA ASN A 60 -1.24 10.30 19.21
C ASN A 60 -2.57 10.49 18.47
N LEU A 61 -2.55 10.79 17.17
CA LEU A 61 -3.76 10.78 16.35
C LEU A 61 -4.43 9.40 16.36
N ALA A 62 -3.66 8.33 16.20
CA ALA A 62 -4.17 6.96 16.17
C ALA A 62 -4.83 6.55 17.51
N LYS A 63 -4.31 7.01 18.65
CA LYS A 63 -4.93 6.77 19.98
C LYS A 63 -6.36 7.32 20.10
N LYS A 64 -6.68 8.34 19.31
CA LYS A 64 -7.99 9.02 19.30
C LYS A 64 -8.85 8.65 18.09
N SER A 65 -8.35 7.77 17.21
CA SER A 65 -8.96 7.43 15.92
C SER A 65 -9.35 5.95 15.85
N VAL A 66 -10.27 5.60 14.95
CA VAL A 66 -10.34 4.22 14.48
C VAL A 66 -9.17 3.97 13.53
N LYS A 67 -8.29 3.03 13.90
CA LYS A 67 -7.17 2.56 13.08
C LYS A 67 -7.60 1.34 12.27
N PHE A 68 -7.43 1.42 10.95
CA PHE A 68 -7.66 0.29 10.05
C PHE A 68 -6.35 -0.44 9.79
N GLU A 69 -6.28 -1.70 10.21
CA GLU A 69 -5.09 -2.52 10.02
C GLU A 69 -4.93 -2.96 8.56
N ARG A 70 -6.03 -3.06 7.81
CA ARG A 70 -6.08 -3.74 6.51
C ARG A 70 -6.72 -2.85 5.44
N ALA A 71 -6.11 -1.69 5.21
CA ALA A 71 -6.50 -0.74 4.18
C ALA A 71 -5.64 -0.86 2.92
N TYR A 72 -6.28 -0.91 1.75
CA TYR A 72 -5.62 -1.21 0.46
C TYR A 72 -5.93 -0.19 -0.63
N VAL A 73 -4.93 0.09 -1.47
CA VAL A 73 -5.04 0.97 -2.64
C VAL A 73 -5.43 0.18 -3.88
N GLN A 74 -6.11 0.82 -4.82
CA GLN A 74 -6.59 0.14 -6.03
C GLN A 74 -5.47 -0.04 -7.07
N GLN A 75 -4.45 0.82 -7.07
CA GLN A 75 -3.24 0.65 -7.87
C GLN A 75 -2.08 1.37 -7.20
N ALA A 76 -0.94 0.70 -7.02
CA ALA A 76 0.23 1.26 -6.33
C ALA A 76 1.04 2.23 -7.23
N PHE A 77 0.39 3.31 -7.67
CA PHE A 77 0.97 4.41 -8.43
C PHE A 77 0.18 5.71 -8.15
N CYS A 78 0.89 6.81 -7.84
CA CYS A 78 0.28 8.04 -7.33
C CYS A 78 -0.93 8.56 -8.13
N GLY A 79 -0.82 8.77 -9.44
CA GLY A 79 -1.92 9.36 -10.24
C GLY A 79 -3.17 8.49 -10.31
N PRO A 80 -3.03 7.20 -10.66
CA PRO A 80 -4.13 6.23 -10.61
C PRO A 80 -4.78 6.13 -9.22
N SER A 81 -3.99 5.96 -8.16
CA SER A 81 -4.50 5.83 -6.79
C SER A 81 -5.25 7.09 -6.33
N ARG A 82 -4.63 8.27 -6.49
CA ARG A 82 -5.21 9.55 -6.04
C ARG A 82 -6.49 9.87 -6.79
N THR A 83 -6.51 9.66 -8.10
CA THR A 83 -7.73 9.86 -8.90
C THR A 83 -8.82 8.88 -8.45
N SER A 84 -8.45 7.63 -8.14
CA SER A 84 -9.38 6.60 -7.71
C SER A 84 -10.11 7.01 -6.43
N PHE A 85 -9.38 7.26 -5.33
CA PHE A 85 -10.04 7.60 -4.07
C PHE A 85 -10.66 9.01 -4.05
N LEU A 86 -10.14 9.97 -4.82
CA LEU A 86 -10.74 11.31 -4.90
C LEU A 86 -12.03 11.32 -5.72
N THR A 87 -12.23 10.39 -6.66
CA THR A 87 -13.50 10.28 -7.42
C THR A 87 -14.42 9.20 -6.88
N GLY A 88 -13.93 8.34 -5.98
CA GLY A 88 -14.67 7.16 -5.53
C GLY A 88 -14.86 6.13 -6.64
N ARG A 89 -13.99 6.12 -7.67
CA ARG A 89 -14.05 5.21 -8.83
C ARG A 89 -12.77 4.41 -8.92
N ARG A 90 -12.82 3.17 -9.40
CA ARG A 90 -11.65 2.30 -9.56
C ARG A 90 -10.84 2.65 -10.80
N PRO A 91 -9.56 2.21 -10.92
CA PRO A 91 -8.73 2.46 -12.10
C PRO A 91 -9.40 2.05 -13.42
N ASP A 92 -10.16 0.94 -13.45
CA ASP A 92 -10.89 0.50 -14.65
C ASP A 92 -12.03 1.46 -15.06
N THR A 93 -12.64 2.17 -14.11
CA THR A 93 -13.65 3.21 -14.36
C THR A 93 -13.03 4.56 -14.70
N THR A 94 -11.97 4.96 -13.98
CA THR A 94 -11.23 6.20 -14.30
C THR A 94 -10.45 6.09 -15.61
N ARG A 95 -10.16 4.86 -16.05
CA ARG A 95 -9.28 4.50 -17.16
C ARG A 95 -7.92 5.19 -17.08
N LEU A 96 -7.46 5.46 -15.86
CA LEU A 96 -6.18 6.10 -15.58
C LEU A 96 -5.26 5.07 -14.90
N TYR A 97 -4.40 4.44 -15.68
CA TYR A 97 -3.38 3.50 -15.18
C TYR A 97 -1.96 4.11 -15.19
N ASP A 98 -1.82 5.31 -15.76
CA ASP A 98 -0.61 6.14 -15.77
C ASP A 98 -0.91 7.57 -15.25
N ASN A 99 -0.12 8.58 -15.61
CA ASN A 99 -0.34 9.97 -15.18
C ASN A 99 -0.72 10.93 -16.34
N PHE A 100 -1.06 10.39 -17.52
CA PHE A 100 -1.06 11.15 -18.79
C PHE A 100 -2.45 11.37 -19.40
N SER A 101 -3.53 11.00 -18.72
CA SER A 101 -4.90 11.30 -19.14
C SER A 101 -5.67 12.03 -18.03
N TYR A 102 -6.64 12.86 -18.42
CA TYR A 102 -7.53 13.54 -17.46
C TYR A 102 -8.87 12.82 -17.46
N TRP A 103 -9.29 12.26 -16.33
CA TRP A 103 -10.46 11.35 -16.25
C TRP A 103 -11.73 11.98 -16.83
N ARG A 104 -11.98 13.29 -16.60
CA ARG A 104 -13.16 14.00 -17.12
C ARG A 104 -13.25 14.04 -18.64
N LYS A 105 -12.12 13.93 -19.33
CA LYS A 105 -12.06 13.89 -20.80
C LYS A 105 -11.91 12.47 -21.33
N HIS A 106 -11.29 11.59 -20.55
CA HIS A 106 -10.87 10.26 -20.99
C HIS A 106 -11.87 9.15 -20.66
N ALA A 107 -12.62 9.30 -19.58
CA ALA A 107 -13.56 8.27 -19.10
C ALA A 107 -14.97 8.85 -18.88
N GLY A 108 -15.10 9.80 -17.95
CA GLY A 108 -16.38 10.39 -17.61
C GLY A 108 -16.24 11.55 -16.63
N ASN A 109 -17.23 12.41 -16.59
CA ASN A 109 -17.19 13.65 -15.80
C ASN A 109 -17.45 13.38 -14.30
N PHE A 110 -16.64 12.54 -13.65
CA PHE A 110 -16.89 12.08 -12.28
C PHE A 110 -16.68 13.18 -11.25
N THR A 111 -17.66 13.40 -10.37
CA THR A 111 -17.54 14.33 -9.24
C THR A 111 -16.46 13.84 -8.28
N THR A 112 -15.62 14.77 -7.81
CA THR A 112 -14.58 14.46 -6.82
C THR A 112 -15.10 14.71 -5.40
N LEU A 113 -14.44 14.11 -4.41
CA LEU A 113 -14.63 14.34 -2.99
C LEU A 113 -14.63 15.84 -2.64
N PRO A 114 -13.57 16.62 -2.93
CA PRO A 114 -13.59 18.05 -2.63
C PRO A 114 -14.67 18.81 -3.42
N GLN A 115 -14.95 18.46 -4.68
CA GLN A 115 -16.05 19.06 -5.43
C GLN A 115 -17.40 18.83 -4.74
N HIS A 116 -17.65 17.62 -4.24
CA HIS A 116 -18.89 17.28 -3.53
C HIS A 116 -19.05 18.11 -2.25
N PHE A 117 -17.97 18.27 -1.48
CA PHE A 117 -17.96 19.16 -0.31
C PHE A 117 -18.20 20.63 -0.71
N LYS A 118 -17.53 21.13 -1.75
CA LYS A 118 -17.71 22.48 -2.28
C LYS A 118 -19.18 22.75 -2.67
N GLN A 119 -19.78 21.80 -3.39
CA GLN A 119 -21.18 21.88 -3.83
C GLN A 119 -22.18 21.86 -2.65
N ASN A 120 -21.75 21.38 -1.48
CA ASN A 120 -22.53 21.36 -0.25
C ASN A 120 -22.16 22.49 0.73
N GLY A 121 -21.56 23.57 0.22
CA GLY A 121 -21.33 24.80 0.97
C GLY A 121 -20.03 24.83 1.79
N TYR A 122 -19.11 23.89 1.59
CA TYR A 122 -17.79 23.95 2.23
C TYR A 122 -16.82 24.85 1.47
N PHE A 123 -15.94 25.54 2.21
CA PHE A 123 -14.72 26.10 1.64
C PHE A 123 -13.71 24.97 1.44
N THR A 124 -13.28 24.72 0.20
CA THR A 124 -12.38 23.61 -0.14
C THR A 124 -11.00 24.14 -0.51
N GLN A 125 -9.98 23.73 0.24
CA GLN A 125 -8.59 24.14 0.05
C GLN A 125 -7.70 22.90 -0.15
N SER A 126 -6.79 22.97 -1.11
CA SER A 126 -5.72 21.99 -1.30
C SER A 126 -4.36 22.62 -1.02
N VAL A 127 -3.52 21.88 -0.31
CA VAL A 127 -2.16 22.25 0.08
C VAL A 127 -1.23 21.07 -0.23
N GLY A 128 -0.13 21.30 -0.93
CA GLY A 128 0.82 20.26 -1.30
C GLY A 128 0.27 19.28 -2.35
N LYS A 129 0.68 18.01 -2.26
CA LYS A 129 0.31 16.98 -3.26
C LYS A 129 -0.95 16.23 -2.83
N VAL A 130 -2.11 16.77 -3.20
CA VAL A 130 -3.41 16.07 -3.04
C VAL A 130 -3.74 15.31 -4.32
N PHE A 131 -4.03 16.03 -5.40
CA PHE A 131 -4.02 15.45 -6.75
C PHE A 131 -2.59 15.18 -7.21
N HIS A 132 -2.43 14.24 -8.14
CA HIS A 132 -1.17 14.14 -8.87
C HIS A 132 -1.05 15.31 -9.84
N PRO A 133 0.05 16.08 -9.83
CA PRO A 133 0.19 17.25 -10.69
C PRO A 133 0.30 16.86 -12.16
N GLY A 134 0.03 17.81 -13.05
CA GLY A 134 0.14 17.62 -14.48
C GLY A 134 -1.15 17.11 -15.12
N LYS A 135 -1.04 16.30 -16.17
CA LYS A 135 -2.19 15.97 -17.03
C LYS A 135 -3.30 15.22 -16.31
N ALA A 136 -2.94 14.37 -15.34
CA ALA A 136 -3.87 13.63 -14.49
C ALA A 136 -4.96 14.51 -13.87
N SER A 137 -4.63 15.74 -13.47
CA SER A 137 -5.55 16.71 -12.86
C SER A 137 -5.73 17.98 -13.71
N ASN A 138 -5.55 17.85 -15.03
CA ASN A 138 -5.67 18.93 -16.01
C ASN A 138 -4.74 20.13 -15.75
N HIS A 139 -3.60 19.90 -15.10
CA HIS A 139 -2.59 20.91 -14.71
C HIS A 139 -3.12 21.98 -13.75
N SER A 140 -4.31 21.79 -13.19
CA SER A 140 -5.00 22.77 -12.34
C SER A 140 -5.56 22.16 -11.05
N ASP A 141 -5.17 20.93 -10.71
CA ASP A 141 -5.73 20.19 -9.57
C ASP A 141 -7.26 20.06 -9.66
N ASP A 142 -7.80 19.95 -10.88
CA ASP A 142 -9.25 19.97 -11.15
C ASP A 142 -9.96 21.27 -10.68
N TYR A 143 -9.23 22.36 -10.55
CA TYR A 143 -9.82 23.71 -10.44
C TYR A 143 -10.50 24.10 -11.76
N PRO A 144 -11.69 24.74 -11.75
CA PRO A 144 -12.40 25.30 -10.58
C PRO A 144 -13.44 24.36 -9.93
N LEU A 145 -13.51 23.09 -10.32
CA LEU A 145 -14.55 22.18 -9.84
C LEU A 145 -14.29 21.73 -8.41
N SER A 146 -13.07 21.26 -8.13
CA SER A 146 -12.71 20.69 -6.82
C SER A 146 -12.52 21.73 -5.72
N TRP A 147 -11.90 22.88 -6.01
CA TRP A 147 -11.37 23.78 -4.98
C TRP A 147 -12.00 25.18 -5.03
N SER A 148 -12.19 25.81 -3.88
CA SER A 148 -12.71 27.18 -3.74
C SER A 148 -11.73 28.22 -4.26
N VAL A 149 -10.43 27.95 -4.12
CA VAL A 149 -9.33 28.76 -4.67
C VAL A 149 -8.27 27.83 -5.29
N PRO A 150 -7.35 28.34 -6.12
CA PRO A 150 -6.26 27.53 -6.65
C PRO A 150 -5.46 26.81 -5.55
N ALA A 151 -5.09 25.56 -5.80
CA ALA A 151 -4.31 24.76 -4.85
C ALA A 151 -2.95 25.42 -4.56
N PHE A 152 -2.53 25.38 -3.30
CA PHE A 152 -1.19 25.82 -2.92
C PHE A 152 -0.19 24.67 -3.14
N HIS A 153 0.81 24.90 -4.00
CA HIS A 153 1.95 24.00 -4.15
C HIS A 153 3.20 24.67 -3.56
N PRO A 154 3.92 24.01 -2.65
CA PRO A 154 5.06 24.63 -1.98
C PRO A 154 6.16 24.99 -2.99
N PRO A 155 6.63 26.26 -3.05
CA PRO A 155 7.60 26.71 -4.05
C PRO A 155 8.91 25.91 -4.07
N THR A 156 9.36 25.40 -2.93
CA THR A 156 10.60 24.60 -2.85
C THR A 156 10.49 23.23 -3.52
N GLN A 157 9.28 22.80 -3.91
CA GLN A 157 9.07 21.56 -4.66
C GLN A 157 9.74 21.58 -6.05
N GLN A 158 9.97 22.75 -6.64
CA GLN A 158 10.73 22.87 -7.88
C GLN A 158 12.16 22.30 -7.75
N TYR A 159 12.73 22.31 -6.53
CA TYR A 159 14.05 21.76 -6.23
C TYR A 159 14.02 20.27 -5.87
N LYS A 160 12.87 19.58 -5.98
CA LYS A 160 12.75 18.13 -5.71
C LYS A 160 13.79 17.32 -6.49
N GLN A 161 14.05 17.70 -7.73
CA GLN A 161 14.95 16.98 -8.65
C GLN A 161 16.32 17.66 -8.82
N ALA A 162 16.58 18.76 -8.12
CA ALA A 162 17.81 19.52 -8.22
C ALA A 162 18.98 18.80 -7.50
N ARG A 163 20.21 19.13 -7.92
CA ARG A 163 21.43 18.70 -7.22
C ARG A 163 21.60 19.53 -5.94
N VAL A 164 21.09 19.01 -4.82
CA VAL A 164 21.12 19.69 -3.52
C VAL A 164 21.57 18.78 -2.38
N CYS A 165 21.82 17.50 -2.66
CA CYS A 165 22.26 16.55 -1.65
C CYS A 165 23.77 16.72 -1.42
N PRO A 166 24.22 17.08 -0.21
CA PRO A 166 25.64 17.28 0.05
C PRO A 166 26.43 15.97 -0.01
N GLY A 167 27.51 15.97 -0.79
CA GLY A 167 28.48 14.88 -0.83
C GLY A 167 29.67 15.13 0.09
N LYS A 168 30.42 14.06 0.38
CA LYS A 168 31.64 14.13 1.23
C LYS A 168 32.78 14.93 0.59
N ASP A 169 32.72 15.14 -0.72
CA ASP A 169 33.70 15.90 -1.50
C ASP A 169 33.32 17.39 -1.65
N GLY A 170 32.30 17.84 -0.92
CA GLY A 170 31.80 19.22 -0.99
C GLY A 170 30.93 19.54 -2.20
N LYS A 171 30.65 18.57 -3.08
CA LYS A 171 29.75 18.77 -4.24
C LYS A 171 28.31 18.41 -3.90
N LEU A 172 27.38 18.93 -4.72
CA LEU A 172 25.96 18.63 -4.61
C LEU A 172 25.52 17.60 -5.66
N TYR A 173 24.68 16.67 -5.24
CA TYR A 173 24.25 15.50 -6.03
C TYR A 173 22.73 15.37 -6.10
N LYS A 174 22.26 14.56 -7.06
CA LYS A 174 20.86 14.14 -7.21
C LYS A 174 20.71 12.70 -6.67
N ASN A 175 20.96 12.53 -5.37
CA ASN A 175 20.94 11.22 -4.69
C ASN A 175 19.51 10.76 -4.34
N VAL A 176 19.32 9.46 -4.10
CA VAL A 176 18.15 8.94 -3.37
C VAL A 176 18.19 9.42 -1.93
N VAL A 177 19.32 9.20 -1.25
CA VAL A 177 19.52 9.55 0.16
C VAL A 177 20.05 10.97 0.24
N CYS A 178 19.27 11.88 0.83
CA CYS A 178 19.52 13.32 0.74
C CYS A 178 19.27 14.04 2.09
N PRO A 179 19.96 13.68 3.18
CA PRO A 179 19.92 14.49 4.40
C PRO A 179 20.51 15.88 4.11
N VAL A 180 19.82 16.94 4.53
CA VAL A 180 20.21 18.33 4.26
C VAL A 180 20.18 19.19 5.52
N THR A 181 20.96 20.27 5.54
CA THR A 181 20.70 21.40 6.45
C THR A 181 19.60 22.26 5.82
N VAL A 182 18.50 22.51 6.54
CA VAL A 182 17.33 23.21 5.96
C VAL A 182 17.67 24.64 5.56
N SER A 183 18.39 25.38 6.39
CA SER A 183 18.81 26.77 6.12
C SER A 183 19.74 26.92 4.91
N GLU A 184 20.46 25.85 4.55
CA GLU A 184 21.35 25.81 3.36
C GLU A 184 20.63 25.30 2.10
N SER A 185 19.41 24.76 2.26
CA SER A 185 18.61 24.30 1.13
C SER A 185 18.06 25.48 0.34
N PRO A 186 17.89 25.37 -0.99
CA PRO A 186 17.29 26.45 -1.79
C PRO A 186 15.92 26.86 -1.25
N GLY A 187 15.75 28.18 -1.01
CA GLY A 187 14.55 28.74 -0.37
C GLY A 187 14.54 28.65 1.16
N GLY A 188 15.63 28.17 1.80
CA GLY A 188 15.76 28.05 3.25
C GLY A 188 14.71 27.15 3.91
N SER A 189 14.09 26.25 3.14
CA SER A 189 12.95 25.44 3.57
C SER A 189 12.82 24.16 2.73
N LEU A 190 11.83 23.33 3.06
CA LEU A 190 11.48 22.10 2.36
C LEU A 190 9.97 22.09 2.04
N PRO A 191 9.52 21.29 1.05
CA PRO A 191 8.13 21.32 0.60
C PRO A 191 7.10 21.04 1.71
N ASP A 192 7.41 20.09 2.60
CA ASP A 192 6.48 19.70 3.66
C ASP A 192 6.45 20.70 4.81
N ILE A 193 7.55 21.43 5.07
CA ILE A 193 7.55 22.59 5.99
C ILE A 193 6.62 23.68 5.44
N GLN A 194 6.79 24.06 4.18
CA GLN A 194 5.94 25.08 3.55
C GLN A 194 4.46 24.67 3.47
N SER A 195 4.20 23.37 3.30
CA SER A 195 2.82 22.85 3.30
C SER A 195 2.20 22.89 4.69
N SER A 196 2.94 22.50 5.74
CA SER A 196 2.44 22.64 7.11
C SER A 196 2.25 24.09 7.51
N ASP A 197 3.20 24.97 7.16
CA ASP A 197 3.13 26.39 7.53
C ASP A 197 1.90 27.06 6.89
N PHE A 198 1.62 26.77 5.61
CA PHE A 198 0.41 27.26 4.94
C PHE A 198 -0.87 26.72 5.60
N ALA A 199 -0.90 25.43 5.96
CA ALA A 199 -2.07 24.84 6.61
C ALA A 199 -2.30 25.42 8.02
N VAL A 200 -1.23 25.72 8.76
CA VAL A 200 -1.28 26.41 10.06
C VAL A 200 -1.81 27.82 9.88
N GLU A 201 -1.28 28.59 8.92
CA GLU A 201 -1.75 29.95 8.61
C GLU A 201 -3.24 29.96 8.19
N PHE A 202 -3.68 28.97 7.40
CA PHE A 202 -5.08 28.81 7.03
C PHE A 202 -5.99 28.63 8.25
N LEU A 203 -5.55 27.86 9.26
CA LEU A 203 -6.30 27.64 10.50
C LEU A 203 -6.24 28.87 11.42
N GLU A 204 -5.09 29.53 11.50
CA GLU A 204 -4.87 30.75 12.29
C GLU A 204 -5.77 31.92 11.84
N ASN A 205 -5.95 32.06 10.54
CA ASN A 205 -6.75 33.13 9.93
C ASN A 205 -8.25 32.85 9.89
N ARG A 206 -8.72 31.76 10.52
CA ARG A 206 -10.13 31.39 10.62
C ARG A 206 -10.62 31.47 12.06
N THR A 207 -11.89 31.80 12.21
CA THR A 207 -12.59 31.78 13.49
C THR A 207 -13.37 30.48 13.65
N SER A 208 -13.33 29.90 14.85
CA SER A 208 -14.06 28.67 15.16
C SER A 208 -15.57 28.89 15.34
N GLN A 209 -16.08 30.13 15.28
CA GLN A 209 -17.51 30.47 15.45
C GLN A 209 -18.09 31.10 14.17
N GLY A 210 -19.28 30.69 13.75
CA GLY A 210 -20.06 31.38 12.70
C GLY A 210 -19.53 31.29 11.26
N GLU A 211 -18.36 30.68 11.03
CA GLU A 211 -17.79 30.54 9.69
C GLU A 211 -18.32 29.37 8.87
N GLN A 212 -18.24 29.53 7.55
CA GLN A 212 -18.40 28.47 6.56
C GLN A 212 -17.47 27.28 6.91
N PRO A 213 -17.98 26.04 6.96
CA PRO A 213 -17.16 24.87 7.27
C PRO A 213 -16.10 24.66 6.18
N PHE A 214 -14.95 24.09 6.55
CA PHE A 214 -13.86 23.85 5.61
C PHE A 214 -13.64 22.37 5.34
N PHE A 215 -13.20 22.08 4.12
CA PHE A 215 -12.54 20.84 3.73
C PHE A 215 -11.10 21.22 3.36
N LEU A 216 -10.17 20.96 4.26
CA LEU A 216 -8.75 21.26 4.08
C LEU A 216 -8.02 19.95 3.75
N ALA A 217 -7.51 19.84 2.53
CA ALA A 217 -6.70 18.72 2.10
C ALA A 217 -5.21 19.10 2.14
N VAL A 218 -4.43 18.36 2.95
CA VAL A 218 -2.98 18.55 3.11
C VAL A 218 -2.25 17.33 2.60
N GLY A 219 -1.48 17.52 1.53
CA GLY A 219 -0.75 16.47 0.84
C GLY A 219 0.75 16.55 1.10
N PHE A 220 1.27 15.72 2.00
CA PHE A 220 2.70 15.65 2.31
C PHE A 220 3.47 14.82 1.27
N HIS A 221 4.67 15.28 0.92
CA HIS A 221 5.53 14.68 -0.08
C HIS A 221 6.46 13.60 0.47
N LYS A 222 7.00 13.69 1.69
CA LYS A 222 7.80 12.61 2.26
C LYS A 222 6.89 11.48 2.76
N PRO A 223 7.30 10.21 2.64
CA PRO A 223 8.65 9.72 2.32
C PRO A 223 8.96 9.49 0.82
N HIS A 224 8.14 9.91 -0.15
CA HIS A 224 8.46 9.75 -1.59
C HIS A 224 9.88 10.23 -1.97
N ILE A 225 10.60 9.53 -2.84
CA ILE A 225 11.96 9.89 -3.30
C ILE A 225 12.07 11.26 -4.02
N PRO A 226 13.23 11.95 -4.00
CA PRO A 226 14.37 11.64 -3.15
C PRO A 226 14.04 11.85 -1.67
N LEU A 227 14.71 11.09 -0.81
CA LEU A 227 14.60 11.15 0.64
C LEU A 227 15.36 12.39 1.13
N LYS A 228 14.76 13.56 0.87
CA LYS A 228 15.25 14.88 1.27
C LYS A 228 14.55 15.33 2.54
N PHE A 229 15.29 15.38 3.63
CA PHE A 229 14.79 15.68 4.97
C PHE A 229 15.90 16.35 5.81
N PRO A 230 15.56 17.03 6.93
CA PRO A 230 16.55 17.64 7.81
C PRO A 230 17.48 16.58 8.42
N LYS A 231 18.80 16.76 8.31
CA LYS A 231 19.81 15.73 8.63
C LYS A 231 19.74 15.23 10.08
N GLU A 232 19.29 16.05 11.01
CA GLU A 232 19.12 15.76 12.44
C GLU A 232 18.14 14.60 12.69
N TYR A 233 17.21 14.31 11.77
CA TYR A 233 16.32 13.14 11.89
C TYR A 233 17.06 11.80 11.70
N LEU A 234 18.32 11.80 11.24
CA LEU A 234 19.14 10.58 11.21
C LEU A 234 19.48 10.09 12.62
N ASP A 235 19.56 10.99 13.60
CA ASP A 235 19.98 10.67 14.97
C ASP A 235 18.96 9.77 15.69
N LEU A 236 17.70 9.81 15.24
CA LEU A 236 16.62 8.91 15.68
C LEU A 236 16.86 7.44 15.31
N TYR A 237 17.72 7.21 14.32
CA TYR A 237 17.86 5.94 13.61
C TYR A 237 19.33 5.57 13.43
N PRO A 238 20.07 5.28 14.52
CA PRO A 238 21.46 4.88 14.41
C PRO A 238 21.60 3.64 13.53
N MET A 239 22.62 3.60 12.68
CA MET A 239 22.81 2.52 11.70
C MET A 239 22.92 1.12 12.32
N SER A 240 23.28 1.01 13.61
CA SER A 240 23.30 -0.24 14.37
C SER A 240 21.93 -0.90 14.50
N ASP A 241 20.87 -0.09 14.49
CA ASP A 241 19.49 -0.52 14.72
C ASP A 241 18.76 -0.75 13.40
N ILE A 242 19.38 -0.39 12.28
CA ILE A 242 18.83 -0.57 10.94
C ILE A 242 19.23 -1.95 10.42
N HIS A 243 18.21 -2.74 10.11
CA HIS A 243 18.36 -4.07 9.53
C HIS A 243 17.88 -4.08 8.08
N LEU A 244 18.33 -5.07 7.29
CA LEU A 244 17.75 -5.36 5.99
C LEU A 244 16.27 -5.75 6.14
N ALA A 245 15.53 -5.78 5.02
CA ALA A 245 14.22 -6.40 5.00
C ALA A 245 14.30 -7.85 5.50
N PRO A 246 13.26 -8.39 6.16
CA PRO A 246 13.24 -9.79 6.64
C PRO A 246 13.46 -10.80 5.50
N ASN A 247 12.99 -10.47 4.31
CA ASN A 247 13.02 -11.26 3.09
C ASN A 247 13.68 -10.49 1.93
N PRO A 248 15.01 -10.23 1.98
CA PRO A 248 15.70 -9.36 1.02
C PRO A 248 16.06 -10.07 -0.30
N THR A 249 15.40 -11.19 -0.60
CA THR A 249 15.67 -12.07 -1.74
C THR A 249 14.41 -12.29 -2.55
N PHE A 250 14.56 -12.71 -3.81
CA PHE A 250 13.42 -13.09 -4.65
C PHE A 250 12.50 -14.13 -3.96
N PRO A 251 11.17 -13.91 -4.00
CA PRO A 251 10.21 -14.93 -3.62
C PRO A 251 10.36 -16.19 -4.48
N LEU A 252 10.05 -17.34 -3.89
CA LEU A 252 10.00 -18.58 -4.63
C LEU A 252 8.84 -18.56 -5.62
N TRP A 253 9.14 -18.86 -6.88
CA TRP A 253 8.17 -18.88 -7.98
C TRP A 253 7.46 -17.55 -8.27
N LEU A 254 8.11 -16.41 -7.97
CA LEU A 254 7.65 -15.10 -8.44
C LEU A 254 7.70 -15.07 -9.99
N PRO A 255 6.56 -14.88 -10.69
CA PRO A 255 6.58 -14.73 -12.13
C PRO A 255 7.26 -13.42 -12.55
N ALA A 256 8.01 -13.44 -13.66
CA ALA A 256 8.78 -12.29 -14.12
C ALA A 256 7.91 -11.04 -14.40
N VAL A 257 6.66 -11.23 -14.79
CA VAL A 257 5.70 -10.14 -15.05
C VAL A 257 5.33 -9.37 -13.78
N ALA A 258 5.37 -10.02 -12.61
CA ALA A 258 5.08 -9.37 -11.34
C ALA A 258 6.22 -8.45 -10.88
N TRP A 259 7.45 -8.73 -11.29
CA TRP A 259 8.64 -7.95 -10.91
C TRP A 259 8.61 -6.52 -11.45
N ASN A 260 8.85 -5.56 -10.57
CA ASN A 260 9.08 -4.17 -10.95
C ASN A 260 10.59 -3.79 -10.89
N PRO A 261 11.18 -3.21 -11.96
CA PRO A 261 12.62 -2.99 -12.04
C PRO A 261 13.16 -1.74 -11.32
N TRP A 262 12.28 -0.96 -10.65
CA TRP A 262 12.63 0.19 -9.80
C TRP A 262 13.55 1.22 -10.48
N THR A 263 13.20 1.55 -11.72
CA THR A 263 13.92 2.47 -12.60
C THR A 263 14.07 3.88 -12.04
N ASP A 264 13.14 4.35 -11.22
CA ASP A 264 13.14 5.71 -10.67
C ASP A 264 14.26 5.98 -9.65
N ILE A 265 14.64 4.99 -8.85
CA ILE A 265 15.82 5.09 -7.98
C ILE A 265 17.13 4.89 -8.76
N ARG A 266 17.12 4.07 -9.83
CA ARG A 266 18.30 3.85 -10.70
C ARG A 266 18.77 5.10 -11.41
N GLU A 267 17.92 6.11 -11.54
CA GLU A 267 18.28 7.38 -12.15
C GLU A 267 19.12 8.30 -11.25
N ARG A 268 19.25 7.98 -9.96
CA ARG A 268 19.93 8.80 -8.95
C ARG A 268 21.43 8.58 -8.93
N ASP A 269 22.18 9.63 -8.63
CA ASP A 269 23.64 9.64 -8.74
C ASP A 269 24.30 8.56 -7.85
N ASP A 270 23.81 8.39 -6.61
CA ASP A 270 24.26 7.38 -5.65
C ASP A 270 23.94 5.93 -6.06
N VAL A 271 22.85 5.69 -6.78
CA VAL A 271 22.51 4.35 -7.31
C VAL A 271 23.25 4.09 -8.63
N LYS A 272 23.32 5.08 -9.52
CA LYS A 272 24.06 4.99 -10.80
C LYS A 272 25.53 4.64 -10.59
N ALA A 273 26.16 5.26 -9.59
CA ALA A 273 27.57 5.03 -9.26
C ALA A 273 27.87 3.57 -8.88
N LEU A 274 26.87 2.80 -8.45
CA LEU A 274 27.03 1.39 -8.07
C LEU A 274 26.93 0.42 -9.25
N ASN A 275 26.53 0.90 -10.44
CA ASN A 275 26.34 0.09 -11.65
C ASN A 275 25.51 -1.18 -11.38
N VAL A 276 24.41 -1.02 -10.63
CA VAL A 276 23.57 -2.16 -10.23
C VAL A 276 22.92 -2.79 -11.46
N SER A 277 23.05 -4.11 -11.60
CA SER A 277 22.52 -4.84 -12.75
C SER A 277 21.01 -4.62 -12.95
N PHE A 278 20.62 -4.41 -14.20
CA PHE A 278 19.22 -4.33 -14.62
C PHE A 278 18.75 -5.70 -15.12
N PRO A 279 17.49 -6.12 -14.87
CA PRO A 279 16.43 -5.45 -14.11
C PRO A 279 16.39 -5.82 -12.62
N PHE A 280 17.24 -6.74 -12.17
CA PHE A 280 17.06 -7.46 -10.91
C PHE A 280 17.92 -6.95 -9.74
N GLY A 281 19.09 -6.33 -10.01
CA GLY A 281 20.06 -5.99 -8.97
C GLY A 281 20.80 -7.20 -8.39
N PRO A 282 21.04 -7.28 -7.06
CA PRO A 282 20.46 -6.47 -5.99
C PRO A 282 21.14 -5.12 -5.79
N VAL A 283 20.43 -4.18 -5.15
CA VAL A 283 21.06 -3.02 -4.51
C VAL A 283 22.04 -3.52 -3.43
N PRO A 284 23.30 -3.05 -3.37
CA PRO A 284 24.24 -3.48 -2.34
C PRO A 284 23.72 -3.25 -0.91
N PRO A 285 23.91 -4.19 0.04
CA PRO A 285 23.36 -4.09 1.40
C PRO A 285 23.66 -2.76 2.09
N SER A 286 24.85 -2.19 1.86
CA SER A 286 25.25 -0.90 2.44
C SER A 286 24.37 0.27 2.00
N LEU A 287 23.88 0.28 0.75
CA LEU A 287 22.93 1.28 0.29
C LEU A 287 21.50 0.93 0.72
N GLN A 288 21.13 -0.36 0.78
CA GLN A 288 19.81 -0.77 1.28
C GLN A 288 19.56 -0.23 2.70
N LEU A 289 20.53 -0.41 3.60
CA LEU A 289 20.44 0.07 4.97
C LEU A 289 20.32 1.60 5.03
N LYS A 290 21.09 2.34 4.22
CA LYS A 290 21.00 3.81 4.15
C LYS A 290 19.66 4.29 3.61
N MET A 291 19.11 3.63 2.59
CA MET A 291 17.78 3.96 2.06
C MET A 291 16.69 3.71 3.09
N ARG A 292 16.78 2.62 3.86
CA ARG A 292 15.86 2.31 4.96
C ARG A 292 15.94 3.34 6.08
N GLN A 293 17.16 3.65 6.56
CA GLN A 293 17.40 4.71 7.54
C GLN A 293 16.81 6.05 7.08
N ALA A 294 17.08 6.44 5.84
CA ALA A 294 16.61 7.68 5.24
C ALA A 294 15.08 7.71 5.07
N TYR A 295 14.45 6.57 4.77
CA TYR A 295 12.99 6.47 4.69
C TYR A 295 12.37 6.65 6.08
N TYR A 296 12.94 6.03 7.12
CA TYR A 296 12.48 6.20 8.50
C TYR A 296 12.64 7.65 8.98
N ALA A 297 13.81 8.25 8.75
CA ALA A 297 14.07 9.65 9.08
C ALA A 297 13.13 10.61 8.35
N ALA A 298 12.90 10.41 7.04
CA ALA A 298 11.94 11.20 6.27
C ALA A 298 10.49 11.03 6.76
N THR A 299 10.14 9.85 7.26
CA THR A 299 8.81 9.58 7.84
C THR A 299 8.64 10.30 9.18
N SER A 300 9.63 10.29 10.06
CA SER A 300 9.62 11.08 11.31
C SER A 300 9.60 12.58 11.08
N TYR A 301 10.30 13.05 10.05
CA TYR A 301 10.22 14.45 9.65
C TYR A 301 8.82 14.84 9.18
N MET A 302 8.18 13.99 8.39
CA MET A 302 6.79 14.17 7.98
C MET A 302 5.82 14.12 9.17
N ASP A 303 6.04 13.20 10.13
CA ASP A 303 5.26 13.13 11.37
C ASP A 303 5.27 14.45 12.13
N ALA A 304 6.42 15.12 12.24
CA ALA A 304 6.51 16.44 12.84
C ALA A 304 5.69 17.50 12.07
N GLN A 305 5.61 17.42 10.74
CA GLN A 305 4.81 18.37 9.96
C GLN A 305 3.31 18.11 10.13
N VAL A 306 2.89 16.84 10.22
CA VAL A 306 1.52 16.46 10.61
C VAL A 306 1.20 17.00 11.99
N GLY A 307 2.10 16.81 12.96
CA GLY A 307 1.95 17.32 14.33
C GLY A 307 1.70 18.81 14.41
N LYS A 308 2.41 19.63 13.62
CA LYS A 308 2.19 21.08 13.56
C LYS A 308 0.76 21.44 13.12
N VAL A 309 0.24 20.77 12.09
CA VAL A 309 -1.11 21.02 11.57
C VAL A 309 -2.16 20.59 12.60
N LEU A 310 -2.00 19.42 13.22
CA LEU A 310 -2.89 18.93 14.27
C LEU A 310 -2.89 19.85 15.50
N ALA A 311 -1.72 20.31 15.93
CA ALA A 311 -1.59 21.23 17.06
C ALA A 311 -2.20 22.60 16.77
N ALA A 312 -2.07 23.13 15.55
CA ALA A 312 -2.76 24.36 15.16
C ALA A 312 -4.28 24.17 15.15
N LEU A 313 -4.77 23.05 14.62
CA LEU A 313 -6.20 22.72 14.62
C LEU A 313 -6.79 22.70 16.04
N ASP A 314 -6.03 22.19 17.00
CA ASP A 314 -6.43 22.18 18.42
C ASP A 314 -6.29 23.56 19.09
N LYS A 315 -5.15 24.23 18.91
CA LYS A 315 -4.87 25.59 19.43
C LYS A 315 -5.91 26.62 19.00
N HIS A 316 -6.44 26.50 17.79
CA HIS A 316 -7.44 27.42 17.24
C HIS A 316 -8.89 26.93 17.45
N GLY A 317 -9.10 25.91 18.27
CA GLY A 317 -10.42 25.47 18.72
C GLY A 317 -11.24 24.74 17.65
N PHE A 318 -10.59 24.12 16.67
CA PHE A 318 -11.26 23.37 15.59
C PHE A 318 -11.33 21.85 15.88
N ALA A 319 -10.55 21.32 16.83
CA ALA A 319 -10.51 19.88 17.15
C ALA A 319 -11.89 19.27 17.40
N ASP A 320 -12.72 19.94 18.20
CA ASP A 320 -14.01 19.40 18.66
C ASP A 320 -15.10 19.35 17.58
N ASN A 321 -14.83 19.90 16.40
CA ASN A 321 -15.75 19.95 15.26
C ASN A 321 -15.06 19.60 13.93
N THR A 322 -13.92 18.91 13.94
CA THR A 322 -13.22 18.54 12.70
C THR A 322 -13.00 17.03 12.61
N ILE A 323 -13.56 16.41 11.57
CA ILE A 323 -13.22 15.05 11.17
C ILE A 323 -11.80 15.06 10.60
N ILE A 324 -10.95 14.13 11.03
CA ILE A 324 -9.59 14.01 10.51
C ILE A 324 -9.42 12.63 9.89
N THR A 325 -9.02 12.59 8.62
CA THR A 325 -8.61 11.35 7.94
C THR A 325 -7.13 11.43 7.61
N PHE A 326 -6.38 10.39 7.96
CA PHE A 326 -4.97 10.26 7.60
C PHE A 326 -4.76 9.00 6.77
N LEU A 327 -4.12 9.13 5.60
CA LEU A 327 -3.84 7.99 4.73
C LEU A 327 -2.56 8.11 3.91
N GLY A 328 -1.98 6.96 3.51
CA GLY A 328 -0.97 6.88 2.45
C GLY A 328 -1.61 6.65 1.08
N ASP A 329 -1.08 7.24 0.00
CA ASP A 329 -1.65 7.02 -1.35
C ASP A 329 -1.26 5.66 -1.97
N HIS A 330 -0.19 5.05 -1.48
CA HIS A 330 0.21 3.65 -1.65
C HIS A 330 1.43 3.36 -0.76
N GLY A 331 1.82 2.08 -0.66
CA GLY A 331 3.01 1.63 0.07
C GLY A 331 4.32 1.86 -0.68
N TRP A 332 5.39 1.25 -0.14
CA TRP A 332 6.75 1.32 -0.69
C TRP A 332 7.63 0.14 -0.21
N SER A 333 8.13 -0.68 -1.13
CA SER A 333 9.08 -1.77 -0.87
C SER A 333 10.44 -1.20 -0.46
N LEU A 334 10.95 -1.63 0.70
CA LEU A 334 12.20 -1.21 1.33
C LEU A 334 13.24 -2.35 1.31
N GLY A 335 13.25 -3.12 0.21
CA GLY A 335 14.11 -4.29 0.01
C GLY A 335 13.41 -5.64 0.19
N GLU A 336 12.16 -5.69 0.68
CA GLU A 336 11.35 -6.91 0.65
C GLU A 336 11.30 -7.45 -0.79
N HIS A 337 11.46 -8.76 -0.94
CA HIS A 337 11.50 -9.44 -2.23
C HIS A 337 12.61 -8.99 -3.17
N GLN A 338 13.60 -8.23 -2.68
CA GLN A 338 14.58 -7.48 -3.48
C GLN A 338 13.96 -6.31 -4.29
N GLU A 339 12.67 -6.02 -4.09
CA GLU A 339 11.96 -4.91 -4.70
C GLU A 339 12.23 -3.59 -3.97
N TRP A 340 12.13 -2.51 -4.75
CA TRP A 340 12.15 -1.14 -4.28
C TRP A 340 11.02 -0.38 -4.96
N SER A 341 10.61 0.74 -4.38
CA SER A 341 9.51 1.56 -4.91
C SER A 341 8.16 0.88 -4.71
N LYS A 342 7.20 0.95 -5.64
CA LYS A 342 5.79 0.61 -5.36
C LYS A 342 5.07 -0.18 -6.44
N TYR A 343 5.65 -0.30 -7.63
CA TYR A 343 4.92 -0.61 -8.87
C TYR A 343 4.51 -2.09 -8.97
N SER A 344 3.83 -2.61 -7.95
CA SER A 344 3.66 -4.03 -7.61
C SER A 344 2.31 -4.27 -6.93
N ASN A 345 1.89 -5.53 -6.89
CA ASN A 345 0.65 -5.98 -6.24
C ASN A 345 0.89 -6.57 -4.84
N PHE A 346 2.13 -6.66 -4.36
CA PHE A 346 2.44 -7.12 -3.00
C PHE A 346 1.82 -6.23 -1.91
N ASP A 347 1.63 -6.80 -0.72
CA ASP A 347 1.09 -6.11 0.47
C ASP A 347 1.91 -4.86 0.80
N VAL A 348 3.25 -4.94 0.74
CA VAL A 348 4.15 -3.81 1.04
C VAL A 348 3.97 -2.59 0.13
N SER A 349 3.41 -2.80 -1.07
CA SER A 349 3.11 -1.74 -2.04
C SER A 349 1.65 -1.29 -2.01
N THR A 350 0.72 -2.17 -1.61
CA THR A 350 -0.72 -1.93 -1.70
C THR A 350 -1.38 -1.59 -0.36
N ARG A 351 -0.83 -2.06 0.76
CA ARG A 351 -1.33 -1.79 2.12
C ARG A 351 -0.83 -0.44 2.62
N VAL A 352 -1.75 0.37 3.12
CA VAL A 352 -1.50 1.75 3.55
C VAL A 352 -2.02 2.01 4.97
N PRO A 353 -1.46 3.00 5.69
CA PRO A 353 -2.10 3.48 6.89
C PRO A 353 -3.42 4.17 6.56
N LEU A 354 -4.42 4.00 7.42
CA LEU A 354 -5.72 4.66 7.34
C LEU A 354 -6.28 4.86 8.75
N LEU A 355 -6.47 6.12 9.14
CA LEU A 355 -7.02 6.54 10.42
C LEU A 355 -8.23 7.44 10.19
N PHE A 356 -9.27 7.29 11.03
CA PHE A 356 -10.40 8.22 11.11
C PHE A 356 -10.60 8.68 12.55
N TYR A 357 -10.36 9.97 12.79
CA TYR A 357 -10.79 10.67 13.99
C TYR A 357 -12.14 11.33 13.71
N VAL A 358 -13.12 11.05 14.56
CA VAL A 358 -14.45 11.63 14.51
C VAL A 358 -14.75 12.20 15.90
N PRO A 359 -14.79 13.54 16.06
CA PRO A 359 -15.03 14.16 17.37
C PRO A 359 -16.28 13.58 18.03
N ARG A 360 -16.23 13.33 19.34
CA ARG A 360 -17.33 12.75 20.15
C ARG A 360 -17.71 11.31 19.82
N VAL A 361 -17.19 10.74 18.72
CA VAL A 361 -17.40 9.33 18.35
C VAL A 361 -16.16 8.52 18.69
N THR A 362 -14.97 8.87 18.17
CA THR A 362 -13.75 8.07 18.41
C THR A 362 -12.94 8.55 19.62
N SER A 363 -13.24 9.73 20.13
CA SER A 363 -12.61 10.31 21.32
C SER A 363 -13.60 11.24 22.01
N PRO A 364 -13.57 11.34 23.36
CA PRO A 364 -14.24 12.42 24.05
C PRO A 364 -13.65 13.77 23.57
N VAL A 365 -14.43 14.83 23.79
CA VAL A 365 -13.94 16.19 23.63
C VAL A 365 -13.11 16.53 24.86
N ASP A 366 -11.79 16.62 24.70
CA ASP A 366 -10.92 17.17 25.73
C ASP A 366 -11.06 18.70 25.77
N THR A 367 -10.57 19.35 26.83
CA THR A 367 -10.49 20.81 26.88
C THR A 367 -9.75 21.35 25.63
N PRO A 368 -10.27 22.40 24.95
CA PRO A 368 -9.63 22.97 23.77
C PRO A 368 -8.14 23.23 23.98
N GLY A 369 -7.29 22.81 23.04
CA GLY A 369 -5.84 22.93 23.12
C GLY A 369 -5.13 21.75 23.78
N ASN A 370 -5.83 20.65 24.09
CA ASN A 370 -5.23 19.43 24.65
C ASN A 370 -5.57 18.13 23.91
N ASN A 371 -6.26 18.21 22.77
CA ASN A 371 -6.58 17.05 21.93
C ASN A 371 -5.36 16.53 21.16
N PHE A 372 -4.55 17.42 20.59
CA PHE A 372 -3.40 17.05 19.75
C PHE A 372 -2.17 17.91 20.10
N PRO A 373 -1.61 17.78 21.31
CA PRO A 373 -0.40 18.50 21.67
C PRO A 373 0.73 18.14 20.71
N PHE A 374 1.45 19.17 20.22
CA PHE A 374 2.61 18.94 19.37
C PHE A 374 3.68 18.19 20.13
N GLN A 375 4.13 17.08 19.56
CA GLN A 375 5.22 16.28 20.07
C GLN A 375 6.45 16.48 19.20
N ASP A 376 7.46 17.16 19.75
CA ASP A 376 8.73 17.32 19.06
C ASP A 376 9.47 15.98 19.00
N VAL A 377 9.51 15.43 17.79
CA VAL A 377 10.01 14.09 17.49
C VAL A 377 11.47 13.92 17.90
N ILE A 378 12.27 14.99 17.86
CA ILE A 378 13.71 14.96 18.17
C ILE A 378 13.95 15.04 19.69
N SER A 379 13.20 15.86 20.42
CA SER A 379 13.39 15.99 21.86
C SER A 379 12.87 14.77 22.63
N ILE A 380 11.75 14.18 22.21
CA ILE A 380 11.15 13.01 22.88
C ILE A 380 12.04 11.76 22.74
N SER A 381 12.75 11.61 21.62
CA SER A 381 13.66 10.48 21.41
C SER A 381 14.96 10.55 22.21
N ASN A 382 15.30 11.71 22.77
CA ASN A 382 16.49 11.90 23.60
C ASN A 382 16.28 11.43 25.07
N PHE A 383 15.09 10.95 25.42
CA PHE A 383 14.92 10.18 26.65
C PHE A 383 15.58 8.80 26.50
N PRO A 384 16.35 8.31 27.50
CA PRO A 384 16.98 7.00 27.40
C PRO A 384 15.91 5.94 27.15
N LYS A 385 15.91 5.33 25.95
CA LYS A 385 15.16 4.10 25.73
C LYS A 385 15.68 3.10 26.77
N ALA A 386 14.82 2.68 27.70
CA ALA A 386 15.17 1.65 28.67
C ALA A 386 15.81 0.47 27.93
N GLN A 387 17.04 0.13 28.31
CA GLN A 387 17.81 -0.96 27.73
C GLN A 387 17.02 -2.27 27.83
N SER A 388 16.40 -2.72 26.74
CA SER A 388 16.04 -4.13 26.62
C SER A 388 17.29 -4.88 26.16
N LEU A 389 18.01 -5.46 27.12
CA LEU A 389 19.11 -6.39 26.91
C LEU A 389 18.67 -7.54 25.98
N ARG A 390 19.27 -7.64 24.79
CA ARG A 390 19.44 -8.91 24.09
C ARG A 390 20.91 -9.02 23.66
N GLU A 391 21.63 -9.88 24.35
CA GLU A 391 23.03 -10.18 24.06
C GLU A 391 23.20 -10.71 22.62
N TYR A 392 24.18 -10.15 21.94
CA TYR A 392 24.68 -10.57 20.64
C TYR A 392 25.27 -11.99 20.75
N ASN A 393 24.69 -12.98 20.05
CA ASN A 393 25.22 -14.35 20.00
C ASN A 393 26.04 -14.59 18.71
N PRO A 394 27.38 -14.60 18.77
CA PRO A 394 28.24 -14.78 17.60
C PRO A 394 28.12 -16.16 16.91
N HIS A 395 27.53 -17.16 17.58
CA HIS A 395 27.29 -18.48 16.95
C HIS A 395 26.14 -18.45 15.92
N GLN A 396 25.14 -17.58 16.08
CA GLN A 396 24.05 -17.43 15.09
C GLN A 396 24.56 -16.82 13.77
N ALA A 397 25.47 -15.84 13.85
CA ALA A 397 26.08 -15.22 12.67
C ALA A 397 26.93 -16.20 11.84
N ALA A 398 27.64 -17.12 12.51
CA ALA A 398 28.40 -18.18 11.84
C ALA A 398 27.50 -19.21 11.14
N GLN A 399 26.35 -19.53 11.74
CA GLN A 399 25.36 -20.46 11.18
C GLN A 399 24.66 -19.86 9.94
N ILE A 400 24.34 -18.57 9.97
CA ILE A 400 23.77 -17.83 8.83
C ILE A 400 24.78 -17.76 7.66
N LYS A 401 26.08 -17.55 7.94
CA LYS A 401 27.14 -17.53 6.92
C LYS A 401 27.29 -18.89 6.22
N SER A 402 27.18 -19.98 6.97
CA SER A 402 27.18 -21.36 6.45
C SER A 402 25.96 -21.66 5.56
N GLN A 403 24.77 -21.21 6.00
CA GLN A 403 23.53 -21.35 5.22
C GLN A 403 23.55 -20.52 3.92
N MET A 404 24.11 -19.31 3.93
CA MET A 404 24.31 -18.47 2.74
C MET A 404 25.25 -19.10 1.71
N LEU A 405 26.37 -19.70 2.14
CA LEU A 405 27.34 -20.38 1.27
C LEU A 405 26.74 -21.62 0.58
N THR A 406 25.84 -22.32 1.27
CA THR A 406 25.12 -23.48 0.72
C THR A 406 24.07 -23.05 -0.31
N ARG A 407 23.39 -21.92 -0.07
CA ARG A 407 22.38 -21.34 -0.99
C ARG A 407 22.98 -20.71 -2.26
N LEU A 408 24.18 -20.13 -2.19
CA LEU A 408 24.90 -19.61 -3.38
C LEU A 408 25.22 -20.69 -4.44
N LYS A 409 25.41 -21.94 -4.02
CA LYS A 409 25.54 -23.08 -4.94
C LYS A 409 24.20 -23.45 -5.61
N GLY A 410 23.08 -23.20 -4.92
CA GLY A 410 21.72 -23.36 -5.46
C GLY A 410 21.38 -22.34 -6.55
N VAL A 411 21.80 -21.07 -6.40
CA VAL A 411 21.56 -19.99 -7.37
C VAL A 411 22.16 -20.30 -8.75
N ARG A 412 23.38 -20.88 -8.80
CA ARG A 412 24.00 -21.28 -10.08
C ARG A 412 23.29 -22.46 -10.75
N ARG A 413 22.70 -23.37 -9.95
CA ARG A 413 21.91 -24.51 -10.43
C ARG A 413 20.53 -24.06 -10.92
N PHE A 414 19.93 -23.10 -10.23
CA PHE A 414 18.65 -22.47 -10.58
C PHE A 414 18.75 -21.65 -11.87
N LYS A 415 19.82 -20.86 -12.06
CA LYS A 415 20.05 -20.16 -13.33
C LYS A 415 20.08 -21.13 -14.52
N ARG A 416 20.81 -22.25 -14.39
CA ARG A 416 20.86 -23.28 -15.42
C ARG A 416 19.52 -24.00 -15.65
N PHE A 417 18.71 -24.14 -14.61
CA PHE A 417 17.37 -24.70 -14.71
C PHE A 417 16.39 -23.74 -15.39
N MET A 418 16.41 -22.45 -15.05
CA MET A 418 15.59 -21.42 -15.71
C MET A 418 15.97 -21.26 -17.19
N ASP A 419 17.27 -21.28 -17.50
CA ASP A 419 17.77 -21.27 -18.88
C ASP A 419 17.29 -22.52 -19.66
N ALA A 420 17.18 -23.69 -19.00
CA ALA A 420 16.70 -24.93 -19.63
C ALA A 420 15.16 -25.02 -19.73
N HIS A 421 14.43 -24.53 -18.73
CA HIS A 421 12.97 -24.50 -18.72
C HIS A 421 12.43 -23.51 -19.77
N TYR A 422 13.15 -22.40 -19.98
CA TYR A 422 12.90 -21.47 -21.07
C TYR A 422 12.98 -22.12 -22.46
N GLU A 423 13.98 -22.97 -22.70
CA GLU A 423 14.11 -23.70 -23.98
C GLU A 423 13.04 -24.78 -24.16
N ILE A 424 12.43 -25.28 -23.07
CA ILE A 424 11.28 -26.19 -23.13
C ILE A 424 10.00 -25.43 -23.51
N MET A 425 9.76 -24.24 -22.92
CA MET A 425 8.62 -23.40 -23.29
C MET A 425 8.67 -22.97 -24.76
N LYS A 426 9.87 -22.65 -25.27
CA LYS A 426 10.10 -22.30 -26.69
C LYS A 426 9.72 -23.41 -27.68
N ARG A 427 9.84 -24.69 -27.29
CA ARG A 427 9.50 -25.83 -28.15
C ARG A 427 8.00 -26.04 -28.26
N ASN A 428 7.23 -25.66 -27.23
CA ASN A 428 5.77 -25.76 -27.25
C ASN A 428 5.10 -24.65 -28.08
N ASP A 429 5.76 -23.52 -28.32
CA ASP A 429 5.30 -22.47 -29.26
C ASP A 429 5.54 -22.80 -30.74
N SER A 430 6.28 -23.88 -31.05
CA SER A 430 6.60 -24.29 -32.43
C SER A 430 5.67 -25.36 -33.01
N LEU A 431 4.59 -25.73 -32.29
CA LEU A 431 3.53 -26.61 -32.80
C LEU A 431 2.24 -25.80 -32.92
N GLY A 432 1.99 -25.31 -34.14
CA GLY A 432 0.80 -24.56 -34.49
C GLY A 432 -0.52 -25.34 -34.33
N SER A 433 -1.60 -24.56 -34.23
CA SER A 433 -3.01 -24.90 -34.00
C SER A 433 -3.54 -26.21 -34.62
N PRO A 434 -4.53 -26.87 -33.97
CA PRO A 434 -5.28 -27.96 -34.59
C PRO A 434 -6.38 -27.39 -35.50
N ALA A 435 -6.20 -27.54 -36.81
CA ALA A 435 -7.27 -27.34 -37.79
C ALA A 435 -7.99 -28.68 -38.05
N ALA A 436 -9.32 -28.64 -37.89
CA ALA A 436 -10.37 -29.43 -38.53
C ALA A 436 -10.05 -30.89 -38.95
N LEU A 437 -10.63 -31.85 -38.22
CA LEU A 437 -10.87 -33.21 -38.73
C LEU A 437 -12.30 -33.29 -39.30
N SER A 438 -12.39 -33.31 -40.63
CA SER A 438 -13.58 -33.78 -41.36
C SER A 438 -13.16 -34.77 -42.46
N SER A 439 -13.90 -35.88 -42.53
CA SER A 439 -14.07 -36.82 -43.66
C SER A 439 -12.88 -37.69 -44.12
N PHE A 440 -13.12 -39.01 -44.04
CA PHE A 440 -12.49 -40.09 -44.81
C PHE A 440 -12.74 -39.94 -46.34
N PRO A 441 -11.93 -40.54 -47.23
CA PRO A 441 -12.19 -41.92 -47.66
C PRO A 441 -10.95 -42.82 -47.89
N VAL A 442 -11.29 -44.09 -48.07
CA VAL A 442 -10.53 -45.33 -48.18
C VAL A 442 -9.82 -45.51 -49.53
N GLY A 443 -8.64 -46.16 -49.52
CA GLY A 443 -8.25 -47.17 -50.52
C GLY A 443 -7.09 -46.83 -51.47
N GLY A 444 -6.15 -47.79 -51.64
CA GLY A 444 -5.34 -47.90 -52.86
C GLY A 444 -3.85 -48.17 -52.68
N SER A 445 -3.45 -49.42 -52.96
CA SER A 445 -2.10 -49.98 -53.04
C SER A 445 -1.19 -49.37 -54.13
N GLY A 446 0.14 -49.36 -53.92
CA GLY A 446 1.11 -49.46 -55.04
C GLY A 446 2.51 -48.84 -54.88
N ARG A 447 3.52 -49.71 -54.68
CA ARG A 447 4.93 -49.68 -55.17
C ARG A 447 5.87 -48.47 -54.95
N SER A 448 6.84 -48.71 -54.05
CA SER A 448 8.32 -48.59 -54.16
C SER A 448 8.99 -47.50 -55.02
N VAL A 449 9.80 -46.64 -54.37
CA VAL A 449 11.13 -46.21 -54.84
C VAL A 449 12.08 -46.02 -53.63
N LEU A 450 13.33 -46.45 -53.84
CA LEU A 450 14.46 -46.54 -52.91
C LEU A 450 14.91 -45.21 -52.28
N GLY A 451 15.22 -45.25 -50.97
CA GLY A 451 16.00 -44.24 -50.25
C GLY A 451 16.62 -44.86 -48.99
N LYS A 452 17.95 -44.76 -48.85
CA LYS A 452 18.78 -45.43 -47.83
C LYS A 452 18.46 -45.01 -46.38
N PRO A 453 18.73 -45.87 -45.37
CA PRO A 453 18.19 -45.73 -44.03
C PRO A 453 19.00 -44.76 -43.15
N HIS A 454 18.29 -43.83 -42.50
CA HIS A 454 18.75 -43.20 -41.25
C HIS A 454 18.28 -44.08 -40.09
N PRO A 455 19.15 -44.39 -39.10
CA PRO A 455 18.76 -45.26 -38.00
C PRO A 455 17.80 -44.54 -37.05
N GLN A 456 16.56 -45.04 -36.98
CA GLN A 456 15.77 -45.00 -35.76
C GLN A 456 16.54 -45.77 -34.68
N GLN A 457 16.67 -45.18 -33.50
CA GLN A 457 16.96 -45.93 -32.28
C GLN A 457 15.80 -45.71 -31.32
N ASP A 458 15.08 -46.80 -31.10
CA ASP A 458 14.11 -46.97 -30.03
C ASP A 458 14.80 -46.77 -28.68
N LEU A 459 14.20 -45.94 -27.84
CA LEU A 459 14.60 -45.76 -26.44
C LEU A 459 13.84 -46.78 -25.59
N VAL A 460 14.54 -47.84 -25.16
CA VAL A 460 14.10 -48.73 -24.08
C VAL A 460 14.64 -48.20 -22.76
N ILE A 461 13.75 -48.09 -21.77
CA ILE A 461 14.01 -47.58 -20.43
C ILE A 461 14.64 -48.68 -19.57
N VAL A 462 15.86 -48.46 -19.04
CA VAL A 462 16.40 -49.21 -17.89
C VAL A 462 17.16 -48.25 -16.96
N ASN A 463 16.67 -48.14 -15.71
CA ASN A 463 17.34 -47.60 -14.52
C ASN A 463 18.05 -46.22 -14.61
N GLY A 464 17.22 -45.18 -14.69
CA GLY A 464 17.41 -43.91 -13.96
C GLY A 464 18.83 -43.32 -13.90
N GLY A 465 19.30 -42.69 -14.98
CA GLY A 465 20.41 -41.74 -14.91
C GLY A 465 21.12 -41.50 -16.25
N TRP A 466 21.17 -40.24 -16.69
CA TRP A 466 21.94 -39.83 -17.87
C TRP A 466 23.44 -39.81 -17.57
N ARG A 467 24.27 -40.55 -18.33
CA ARG A 467 25.73 -40.35 -18.39
C ARG A 467 26.16 -40.11 -19.84
N ARG A 468 26.85 -39.00 -20.08
CA ARG A 468 27.64 -38.77 -21.31
C ARG A 468 29.00 -39.44 -21.15
N ILE A 469 29.36 -40.29 -22.10
CA ILE A 469 30.71 -40.81 -22.31
C ILE A 469 31.43 -39.83 -23.23
N PHE A 470 32.59 -39.31 -22.82
CA PHE A 470 33.55 -38.65 -23.71
C PHE A 470 34.79 -39.55 -23.78
N GLN A 471 35.16 -39.98 -24.99
CA GLN A 471 36.46 -40.55 -25.34
C GLN A 471 37.30 -39.47 -26.05
N GLY A 472 38.59 -39.36 -25.73
CA GLY A 472 39.55 -38.55 -26.51
C GLY A 472 40.81 -38.15 -25.74
N ASN A 473 41.96 -38.70 -26.16
CA ASN A 473 43.32 -38.70 -25.58
C ASN A 473 44.04 -37.33 -25.47
N VAL A 474 45.06 -37.22 -24.59
CA VAL A 474 46.52 -37.12 -24.91
C VAL A 474 47.37 -36.76 -23.64
N LEU A 475 48.31 -37.67 -23.32
CA LEU A 475 49.67 -37.64 -22.70
C LEU A 475 50.18 -36.56 -21.68
N PRO A 476 51.21 -36.89 -20.86
CA PRO A 476 51.37 -36.41 -19.49
C PRO A 476 52.47 -35.33 -19.33
N PHE A 477 52.33 -34.51 -18.28
CA PHE A 477 53.46 -33.79 -17.70
C PHE A 477 53.56 -34.06 -16.20
N VAL A 478 54.78 -34.41 -15.83
CA VAL A 478 55.29 -34.78 -14.51
C VAL A 478 55.45 -33.55 -13.65
N THR A 479 54.97 -33.58 -12.40
CA THR A 479 55.66 -32.93 -11.27
C THR A 479 55.50 -33.75 -10.00
N ARG A 480 56.67 -34.17 -9.50
CA ARG A 480 56.92 -34.76 -8.17
C ARG A 480 56.37 -33.87 -7.06
N VAL A 481 55.73 -34.47 -6.04
CA VAL A 481 55.99 -34.13 -4.63
C VAL A 481 56.04 -35.43 -3.82
N ASN A 482 57.11 -35.56 -3.06
CA ASN A 482 57.48 -36.69 -2.22
C ASN A 482 56.56 -36.88 -1.01
N THR A 483 56.20 -38.15 -0.83
CA THR A 483 56.19 -38.97 0.40
C THR A 483 56.38 -38.31 1.77
N GLY A 484 55.48 -38.67 2.69
CA GLY A 484 55.68 -38.55 4.13
C GLY A 484 54.56 -39.24 4.91
N GLU A 485 54.67 -40.55 5.07
CA GLU A 485 53.84 -41.37 5.95
C GLU A 485 53.88 -40.90 7.41
N LYS A 486 52.75 -41.01 8.11
CA LYS A 486 52.68 -41.78 9.36
C LYS A 486 51.24 -42.14 9.70
N THR A 487 51.07 -43.43 9.93
CA THR A 487 49.87 -44.19 10.22
C THR A 487 49.50 -44.14 11.71
N ARG A 488 48.20 -44.15 12.03
CA ARG A 488 47.62 -44.95 13.13
C ARG A 488 46.10 -45.15 12.94
N ALA A 489 45.69 -46.41 13.08
CA ALA A 489 44.36 -47.01 12.88
C ALA A 489 43.33 -46.58 13.96
N ALA A 490 42.00 -46.80 13.91
CA ALA A 490 41.07 -47.74 13.25
C ALA A 490 39.61 -47.18 13.37
N PRO A 491 38.47 -47.88 13.11
CA PRO A 491 38.14 -48.98 12.20
C PRO A 491 36.97 -48.64 11.21
N LYS A 492 36.71 -49.57 10.29
CA LYS A 492 35.62 -49.58 9.30
C LYS A 492 34.23 -49.73 9.95
N ALA A 493 33.25 -48.95 9.48
CA ALA A 493 31.85 -49.36 9.41
C ALA A 493 31.17 -48.67 8.21
N SER A 494 30.63 -49.48 7.31
CA SER A 494 29.82 -49.11 6.15
C SER A 494 28.43 -48.61 6.59
N LEU A 495 27.97 -47.47 6.07
CA LEU A 495 26.55 -47.13 6.12
C LEU A 495 26.05 -46.63 4.75
N ASN A 496 25.13 -47.42 4.19
CA ASN A 496 24.32 -47.10 3.02
C ASN A 496 23.34 -45.97 3.36
N TYR A 497 23.31 -44.88 2.59
CA TYR A 497 22.23 -43.91 2.66
C TYR A 497 21.07 -44.33 1.74
N ARG A 498 20.03 -44.93 2.32
CA ARG A 498 18.66 -44.95 1.78
C ARG A 498 17.96 -43.69 2.27
N LEU A 499 17.52 -42.81 1.37
CA LEU A 499 16.53 -41.78 1.70
C LEU A 499 15.13 -42.42 1.68
N SER A 500 14.60 -42.72 2.86
CA SER A 500 13.16 -42.92 3.09
C SER A 500 12.68 -41.71 3.88
N MET A 501 11.76 -40.93 3.31
CA MET A 501 11.00 -39.94 4.06
C MET A 501 9.96 -40.69 4.90
N HIS A 502 10.23 -40.87 6.19
CA HIS A 502 9.22 -41.20 7.17
C HIS A 502 8.52 -39.91 7.60
N VAL A 503 7.20 -39.88 7.39
CA VAL A 503 6.30 -38.89 7.97
C VAL A 503 5.99 -39.34 9.38
N ASP A 504 6.58 -38.70 10.39
CA ASP A 504 6.23 -38.95 11.78
C ASP A 504 4.83 -38.37 12.08
N LYS A 505 3.86 -39.28 12.15
CA LYS A 505 2.58 -39.08 12.84
C LYS A 505 2.83 -39.17 14.34
N HIS A 506 3.19 -38.06 14.99
CA HIS A 506 2.84 -37.81 16.40
C HIS A 506 2.84 -36.30 16.66
N ILE A 507 1.67 -35.71 16.46
CA ILE A 507 1.32 -34.38 16.96
C ILE A 507 1.20 -34.50 18.48
N SER A 508 2.15 -33.91 19.21
CA SER A 508 1.89 -33.41 20.56
C SER A 508 1.53 -31.94 20.43
N LEU A 509 0.29 -31.61 20.77
CA LEU A 509 -0.23 -30.26 20.91
C LEU A 509 0.58 -29.54 21.99
N HIS A 510 1.63 -28.82 21.59
CA HIS A 510 2.15 -27.74 22.42
C HIS A 510 1.18 -26.57 22.32
N SER A 511 0.32 -26.47 23.33
CA SER A 511 -0.40 -25.25 23.70
C SER A 511 0.55 -24.05 23.58
N HIS A 512 0.19 -23.09 22.74
CA HIS A 512 0.83 -21.79 22.73
C HIS A 512 0.87 -21.23 24.16
N PRO A 513 1.99 -20.62 24.59
CA PRO A 513 1.93 -19.78 25.78
C PRO A 513 0.86 -18.72 25.50
N GLN A 514 -0.14 -18.64 26.39
CA GLN A 514 -1.13 -17.58 26.33
C GLN A 514 -0.37 -16.26 26.22
N ARG A 515 -0.61 -15.52 25.13
CA ARG A 515 -0.27 -14.10 25.11
C ARG A 515 -1.06 -13.51 26.27
N GLU A 516 -0.38 -13.06 27.31
CA GLU A 516 -0.91 -12.01 28.15
C GLU A 516 -1.28 -10.87 27.19
N GLU A 517 -2.58 -10.59 27.04
CA GLU A 517 -3.08 -9.43 26.31
C GLU A 517 -2.64 -8.19 27.09
N GLU A 518 -1.43 -7.69 26.82
CA GLU A 518 -1.12 -6.30 27.09
C GLU A 518 -2.20 -5.45 26.39
N ALA A 519 -2.90 -4.61 27.15
CA ALA A 519 -3.91 -3.72 26.62
C ALA A 519 -3.32 -2.94 25.42
N SER A 520 -3.97 -3.03 24.26
CA SER A 520 -3.51 -2.34 23.05
C SER A 520 -3.48 -0.84 23.32
N ASP A 521 -2.33 -0.19 23.13
CA ASP A 521 -2.17 1.28 23.16
C ASP A 521 -3.13 2.01 22.19
N TYR A 522 -3.79 1.27 21.29
CA TYR A 522 -4.72 1.75 20.27
C TYR A 522 -6.06 1.00 20.41
N PRO A 523 -6.95 1.43 21.32
CA PRO A 523 -8.15 0.69 21.69
C PRO A 523 -9.17 0.56 20.54
N LEU A 524 -9.22 1.56 19.65
CA LEU A 524 -10.12 1.58 18.50
C LEU A 524 -9.39 1.08 17.25
N SER A 525 -9.17 -0.23 17.16
CA SER A 525 -8.53 -0.86 15.98
C SER A 525 -9.45 -1.87 15.31
N THR A 526 -9.35 -2.02 13.99
CA THR A 526 -10.11 -3.01 13.23
C THR A 526 -9.29 -3.69 12.14
N SER A 527 -9.54 -4.99 11.96
CA SER A 527 -8.99 -5.82 10.89
C SER A 527 -9.94 -5.94 9.69
N ALA A 528 -11.00 -5.14 9.64
CA ALA A 528 -11.88 -5.05 8.47
C ALA A 528 -11.07 -4.74 7.21
N LEU A 529 -11.33 -5.49 6.14
CA LEU A 529 -10.76 -5.25 4.82
C LEU A 529 -11.41 -4.00 4.22
N VAL A 530 -10.60 -2.96 3.98
CA VAL A 530 -11.08 -1.68 3.45
C VAL A 530 -10.21 -1.21 2.30
N GLU A 531 -10.75 -0.32 1.50
CA GLU A 531 -10.13 0.16 0.27
C GLU A 531 -10.13 1.69 0.25
N LEU A 532 -9.12 2.34 -0.35
CA LEU A 532 -9.12 3.81 -0.42
C LEU A 532 -10.31 4.40 -1.21
N VAL A 533 -10.90 3.65 -2.14
CA VAL A 533 -12.14 4.04 -2.82
C VAL A 533 -13.33 4.24 -1.86
N ASP A 534 -13.26 3.69 -0.64
CA ASP A 534 -14.26 3.84 0.42
C ASP A 534 -14.18 5.20 1.13
N VAL A 535 -13.09 5.94 0.98
CA VAL A 535 -12.85 7.18 1.72
C VAL A 535 -13.83 8.29 1.32
N PHE A 536 -14.20 8.39 0.05
CA PHE A 536 -15.17 9.38 -0.41
C PHE A 536 -16.55 9.17 0.24
N PRO A 537 -17.25 8.04 0.08
CA PRO A 537 -18.55 7.86 0.72
C PRO A 537 -18.49 7.95 2.25
N THR A 538 -17.38 7.53 2.86
CA THR A 538 -17.18 7.65 4.32
C THR A 538 -17.15 9.09 4.79
N LEU A 539 -16.36 9.95 4.14
CA LEU A 539 -16.27 11.36 4.50
C LEU A 539 -17.58 12.10 4.24
N ALA A 540 -18.28 11.77 3.15
CA ALA A 540 -19.60 12.32 2.88
C ALA A 540 -20.60 11.97 4.00
N GLU A 541 -20.63 10.70 4.44
CA GLU A 541 -21.53 10.26 5.50
C GLU A 541 -21.19 10.88 6.87
N LEU A 542 -19.91 10.87 7.26
CA LEU A 542 -19.45 11.45 8.52
C LEU A 542 -19.73 12.95 8.59
N ALA A 543 -19.61 13.67 7.46
CA ALA A 543 -19.93 15.09 7.38
C ALA A 543 -21.44 15.38 7.28
N GLY A 544 -22.29 14.35 7.25
CA GLY A 544 -23.74 14.47 7.12
C GLY A 544 -24.19 14.96 5.75
N LEU A 545 -23.39 14.74 4.70
CA LEU A 545 -23.73 15.03 3.32
C LEU A 545 -24.43 13.84 2.67
N GLN A 546 -24.94 14.04 1.44
CA GLN A 546 -25.46 12.93 0.64
C GLN A 546 -24.34 11.93 0.35
N VAL A 547 -24.47 10.73 0.87
CA VAL A 547 -23.57 9.62 0.51
C VAL A 547 -23.79 9.31 -0.98
N PRO A 548 -22.73 9.30 -1.82
CA PRO A 548 -22.87 8.91 -3.22
C PRO A 548 -23.44 7.49 -3.32
N ASP A 549 -24.44 7.30 -4.18
CA ASP A 549 -25.00 5.97 -4.41
C ASP A 549 -23.95 5.02 -5.00
N THR A 550 -24.15 3.71 -4.80
CA THR A 550 -23.32 2.71 -5.48
C THR A 550 -23.45 2.88 -6.99
N CYS A 551 -22.31 2.98 -7.68
CA CYS A 551 -22.29 3.10 -9.13
C CYS A 551 -23.01 1.93 -9.81
N PRO A 552 -23.72 2.14 -10.93
CA PRO A 552 -24.22 1.06 -11.76
C PRO A 552 -23.07 0.31 -12.45
N PRO A 553 -23.31 -0.87 -13.06
CA PRO A 553 -22.28 -1.62 -13.79
C PRO A 553 -21.58 -0.83 -14.91
N ASP A 554 -22.29 0.12 -15.54
CA ASP A 554 -21.74 1.06 -16.52
C ASP A 554 -21.81 2.50 -16.00
N PRO A 555 -20.78 2.99 -15.27
CA PRO A 555 -20.84 4.26 -14.57
C PRO A 555 -20.25 5.45 -15.35
N PHE A 556 -19.88 5.29 -16.63
CA PHE A 556 -19.13 6.33 -17.37
C PHE A 556 -19.94 7.63 -17.57
N ASN A 557 -21.27 7.53 -17.64
CA ASN A 557 -22.17 8.69 -17.76
C ASN A 557 -22.77 9.16 -16.41
N VAL A 558 -22.34 8.58 -15.29
CA VAL A 558 -22.84 8.93 -13.96
C VAL A 558 -21.88 9.92 -13.30
N LEU A 559 -22.39 11.13 -13.04
CA LEU A 559 -21.65 12.23 -12.42
C LEU A 559 -21.23 11.88 -10.98
N LEU A 560 -22.18 11.54 -10.11
CA LEU A 560 -21.96 11.23 -8.70
C LEU A 560 -22.44 9.81 -8.40
N CYS A 561 -21.48 8.94 -8.07
CA CYS A 561 -21.68 7.61 -7.52
C CYS A 561 -20.32 7.11 -7.01
N THR A 562 -20.30 6.06 -6.20
CA THR A 562 -19.08 5.43 -5.68
C THR A 562 -19.00 3.93 -6.01
N GLU A 563 -17.79 3.44 -6.24
CA GLU A 563 -17.43 2.02 -6.34
C GLU A 563 -16.79 1.49 -5.05
N GLY A 564 -16.86 2.29 -3.98
CA GLY A 564 -16.57 1.92 -2.61
C GLY A 564 -17.83 1.77 -1.78
N SER A 565 -17.66 1.70 -0.46
CA SER A 565 -18.75 1.76 0.51
C SER A 565 -18.30 2.50 1.74
N SER A 566 -19.22 3.22 2.37
CA SER A 566 -18.90 3.96 3.58
C SER A 566 -18.40 3.03 4.69
N LEU A 567 -17.34 3.47 5.37
CA LEU A 567 -16.75 2.79 6.51
C LEU A 567 -17.45 3.15 7.82
N VAL A 568 -18.47 4.02 7.82
CA VAL A 568 -19.18 4.44 9.04
C VAL A 568 -19.75 3.26 9.83
N PRO A 569 -20.38 2.24 9.23
CA PRO A 569 -20.80 1.05 9.98
C PRO A 569 -19.65 0.34 10.70
N VAL A 570 -18.46 0.27 10.09
CA VAL A 570 -17.27 -0.33 10.72
C VAL A 570 -16.76 0.54 11.86
N ILE A 571 -16.65 1.86 11.64
CA ILE A 571 -16.22 2.83 12.66
C ILE A 571 -17.15 2.72 13.86
N MET A 572 -18.46 2.80 13.65
CA MET A 572 -19.46 2.74 14.73
C MET A 572 -19.46 1.40 15.46
N ASN A 573 -19.28 0.27 14.75
CA ASN A 573 -19.22 -1.05 15.38
C ASN A 573 -18.03 -1.17 16.35
N VAL A 574 -16.84 -0.74 15.92
CA VAL A 574 -15.63 -0.76 16.75
C VAL A 574 -15.81 0.16 17.96
N THR A 575 -16.28 1.38 17.72
CA THR A 575 -16.50 2.37 18.77
C THR A 575 -17.54 1.92 19.80
N ARG A 576 -18.67 1.33 19.37
CA ARG A 576 -19.71 0.81 20.30
C ARG A 576 -19.23 -0.37 21.11
N THR A 577 -18.49 -1.29 20.48
CA THR A 577 -17.93 -2.45 21.18
C THR A 577 -16.98 -1.99 22.29
N TYR A 578 -16.14 -1.00 22.00
CA TYR A 578 -15.25 -0.40 22.98
C TYR A 578 -16.03 0.37 24.07
N ALA A 579 -16.97 1.24 23.69
CA ALA A 579 -17.79 2.02 24.64
C ALA A 579 -18.61 1.13 25.59
N ALA A 580 -19.13 0.00 25.10
CA ALA A 580 -19.88 -0.95 25.93
C ALA A 580 -19.00 -1.61 27.00
N SER A 581 -17.71 -1.78 26.71
CA SER A 581 -16.72 -2.34 27.64
C SER A 581 -16.06 -1.27 28.52
N ASN A 582 -16.16 0.01 28.13
CA ASN A 582 -15.52 1.17 28.78
C ASN A 582 -16.49 2.36 28.89
N PRO A 583 -17.53 2.30 29.74
CA PRO A 583 -18.53 3.37 29.89
C PRO A 583 -17.93 4.73 30.28
N GLU A 584 -16.77 4.73 30.96
CA GLU A 584 -16.02 5.91 31.37
C GLU A 584 -15.32 6.64 30.21
N ALA A 585 -15.23 6.05 29.02
CA ALA A 585 -14.49 6.61 27.88
C ALA A 585 -15.08 7.92 27.33
N GLY A 586 -16.34 8.25 27.66
CA GLY A 586 -16.97 9.52 27.28
C GLY A 586 -17.20 9.71 25.76
N ILE A 587 -17.19 8.61 25.00
CA ILE A 587 -17.40 8.59 23.54
C ILE A 587 -18.86 8.28 23.17
N LEU A 588 -19.21 8.39 21.89
CA LEU A 588 -20.57 8.24 21.33
C LEU A 588 -21.59 9.24 21.87
N SER A 589 -21.14 10.45 22.22
CA SER A 589 -22.01 11.52 22.75
C SER A 589 -22.75 12.32 21.67
N ASP A 590 -22.52 12.03 20.38
CA ASP A 590 -23.28 12.61 19.26
C ASP A 590 -24.47 11.71 18.85
N PRO A 591 -25.73 12.11 19.13
CA PRO A 591 -26.91 11.32 18.78
C PRO A 591 -27.15 11.20 17.28
N SER A 592 -26.61 12.11 16.45
CA SER A 592 -26.93 12.22 15.02
C SER A 592 -26.35 11.09 14.17
N LEU A 593 -25.24 10.48 14.61
CA LEU A 593 -24.60 9.33 13.98
C LEU A 593 -25.13 7.99 14.54
N ASN A 594 -25.68 8.00 15.75
CA ASN A 594 -26.23 6.79 16.38
C ASN A 594 -27.49 6.26 15.69
N SER A 595 -28.30 7.13 15.07
CA SER A 595 -29.50 6.74 14.32
C SER A 595 -29.25 6.33 12.86
N ARG A 596 -28.01 6.50 12.37
CA ARG A 596 -27.66 6.34 10.94
C ARG A 596 -26.92 5.04 10.61
N SER A 597 -26.40 4.32 11.60
CA SER A 597 -25.69 3.08 11.31
C SER A 597 -26.67 1.94 11.03
N SER A 598 -26.51 1.26 9.90
CA SER A 598 -27.02 -0.09 9.73
C SER A 598 -26.23 -1.09 10.58
N ASP A 599 -26.85 -2.19 10.99
CA ASP A 599 -26.14 -3.31 11.63
C ASP A 599 -25.07 -3.85 10.68
N LEU A 600 -23.86 -4.10 11.21
CA LEU A 600 -22.73 -4.69 10.48
C LEU A 600 -22.95 -6.20 10.24
N THR A 601 -24.06 -6.56 9.59
CA THR A 601 -24.46 -7.96 9.32
C THR A 601 -23.58 -8.61 8.26
N SER A 602 -23.01 -7.82 7.34
CA SER A 602 -21.97 -8.27 6.40
C SER A 602 -21.03 -7.13 6.02
N TRP A 603 -19.72 -7.40 6.05
CA TRP A 603 -18.68 -6.49 5.56
C TRP A 603 -17.94 -7.12 4.37
N LYS A 604 -17.13 -6.32 3.67
CA LYS A 604 -16.29 -6.78 2.56
C LYS A 604 -15.45 -7.99 2.93
N LYS A 605 -15.49 -9.01 2.08
CA LYS A 605 -14.65 -10.22 2.20
C LYS A 605 -13.30 -10.09 1.49
N ALA A 606 -13.15 -9.07 0.63
CA ALA A 606 -11.97 -8.87 -0.18
C ALA A 606 -11.70 -7.38 -0.47
N ALA A 607 -10.42 -7.04 -0.67
CA ALA A 607 -9.95 -5.76 -1.20
C ALA A 607 -9.20 -5.99 -2.52
N PHE A 608 -9.34 -5.07 -3.49
CA PHE A 608 -8.81 -5.26 -4.84
C PHE A 608 -7.75 -4.21 -5.18
N SER A 609 -6.69 -4.70 -5.80
CA SER A 609 -5.60 -3.90 -6.36
C SER A 609 -5.30 -4.36 -7.78
N GLN A 610 -4.63 -3.52 -8.58
CA GLN A 610 -4.15 -3.90 -9.89
C GLN A 610 -2.85 -3.18 -10.24
N PHE A 611 -2.11 -3.72 -11.21
CA PHE A 611 -0.97 -3.04 -11.80
C PHE A 611 -0.74 -3.42 -13.28
N PRO A 612 -0.52 -2.45 -14.18
CA PRO A 612 -0.26 -2.74 -15.59
C PRO A 612 1.19 -3.09 -15.89
N ARG A 613 1.42 -3.93 -16.91
CA ARG A 613 2.74 -4.22 -17.46
C ARG A 613 2.74 -4.11 -18.99
N PRO A 614 3.86 -3.68 -19.59
CA PRO A 614 3.99 -3.60 -21.04
C PRO A 614 4.38 -4.93 -21.69
N ASP A 615 4.97 -5.84 -20.92
CA ASP A 615 5.44 -7.17 -21.37
C ASP A 615 5.60 -8.10 -20.14
N VAL A 616 5.75 -9.40 -20.38
CA VAL A 616 6.10 -10.39 -19.34
C VAL A 616 7.51 -10.18 -18.81
N LYS A 617 8.45 -9.76 -19.67
CA LYS A 617 9.84 -9.50 -19.27
C LYS A 617 9.98 -8.07 -18.73
N PRO A 618 10.61 -7.87 -17.56
CA PRO A 618 10.89 -6.54 -17.05
C PRO A 618 11.77 -5.72 -18.00
N GLN A 619 11.32 -4.51 -18.32
CA GLN A 619 11.96 -3.54 -19.21
C GLN A 619 11.88 -2.13 -18.64
N SER A 620 12.49 -1.15 -19.30
CA SER A 620 12.69 0.21 -18.76
C SER A 620 11.40 0.97 -18.43
N ASN A 621 10.26 0.61 -19.05
CA ASN A 621 8.96 1.19 -18.75
C ASN A 621 8.05 0.25 -17.92
N SER A 622 8.52 -0.88 -17.39
CA SER A 622 7.67 -1.81 -16.63
C SER A 622 7.11 -1.23 -15.33
N ASP A 623 7.83 -0.28 -14.70
CA ASP A 623 7.32 0.43 -13.52
C ASP A 623 6.19 1.41 -13.86
N LYS A 624 6.22 2.02 -15.05
CA LYS A 624 5.32 3.12 -15.45
C LYS A 624 4.98 3.01 -16.94
N PRO A 625 4.32 1.93 -17.39
CA PRO A 625 3.93 1.82 -18.78
C PRO A 625 2.92 2.93 -19.09
N LYS A 626 3.10 3.61 -20.22
CA LYS A 626 2.06 4.51 -20.73
C LYS A 626 0.89 3.68 -21.21
N LEU A 627 -0.33 4.23 -21.17
CA LEU A 627 -1.55 3.52 -21.57
C LEU A 627 -1.40 2.73 -22.88
N LYS A 628 -0.89 3.39 -23.94
CA LYS A 628 -0.67 2.78 -25.26
C LYS A 628 0.30 1.58 -25.28
N ASP A 629 1.16 1.46 -24.26
CA ASP A 629 2.19 0.44 -24.15
C ASP A 629 1.74 -0.70 -23.21
N ILE A 630 0.62 -0.57 -22.50
CA ILE A 630 0.09 -1.63 -21.61
C ILE A 630 -0.38 -2.80 -22.46
N ARG A 631 0.05 -4.02 -22.12
CA ARG A 631 -0.37 -5.27 -22.77
C ARG A 631 -0.87 -6.31 -21.78
N ILE A 632 -0.55 -6.14 -20.51
CA ILE A 632 -0.88 -7.06 -19.43
C ILE A 632 -1.42 -6.25 -18.26
N MET A 633 -2.47 -6.75 -17.60
CA MET A 633 -2.96 -6.22 -16.34
C MET A 633 -2.88 -7.31 -15.28
N GLY A 634 -2.19 -7.02 -14.17
CA GLY A 634 -2.19 -7.87 -12.99
C GLY A 634 -3.33 -7.46 -12.07
N TYR A 635 -4.41 -8.22 -12.03
CA TYR A 635 -5.52 -8.02 -11.08
C TYR A 635 -5.27 -8.84 -9.82
N SER A 636 -5.39 -8.21 -8.65
CA SER A 636 -5.09 -8.81 -7.35
C SER A 636 -6.26 -8.65 -6.37
N MET A 637 -6.51 -9.70 -5.61
CA MET A 637 -7.52 -9.75 -4.55
C MET A 637 -6.86 -10.17 -3.24
N CYS A 638 -7.01 -9.35 -2.21
CA CYS A 638 -6.58 -9.64 -0.83
C CYS A 638 -7.80 -10.00 0.03
N THR A 639 -7.73 -11.14 0.70
CA THR A 639 -8.72 -11.68 1.65
C THR A 639 -8.08 -11.84 3.02
N ASP A 640 -8.83 -12.19 4.06
CA ASP A 640 -8.31 -12.56 5.38
C ASP A 640 -7.28 -13.70 5.34
N MET A 641 -7.42 -14.61 4.39
CA MET A 641 -6.61 -15.82 4.30
C MET A 641 -5.51 -15.75 3.23
N TYR A 642 -5.73 -15.01 2.14
CA TYR A 642 -4.90 -15.11 0.94
C TYR A 642 -4.75 -13.78 0.20
N ARG A 643 -3.63 -13.63 -0.52
CA ARG A 643 -3.54 -12.77 -1.70
C ARG A 643 -3.49 -13.63 -2.94
N TYR A 644 -4.34 -13.31 -3.91
CA TYR A 644 -4.40 -13.97 -5.21
C TYR A 644 -4.29 -12.96 -6.34
N THR A 645 -3.42 -13.22 -7.33
CA THR A 645 -3.20 -12.32 -8.47
C THR A 645 -3.20 -13.10 -9.78
N GLU A 646 -3.87 -12.58 -10.82
CA GLU A 646 -3.76 -13.06 -12.21
C GLU A 646 -3.22 -11.96 -13.12
N TRP A 647 -2.18 -12.29 -13.89
CA TRP A 647 -1.61 -11.42 -14.92
C TRP A 647 -2.20 -11.81 -16.26
N ILE A 648 -3.16 -11.03 -16.76
CA ILE A 648 -3.92 -11.35 -17.97
C ILE A 648 -3.60 -10.39 -19.11
N GLU A 649 -3.80 -10.83 -20.34
CA GLU A 649 -3.75 -9.95 -21.51
C GLU A 649 -4.74 -8.79 -21.36
N PHE A 650 -4.32 -7.60 -21.79
CA PHE A 650 -5.10 -6.37 -21.70
C PHE A 650 -4.97 -5.57 -22.99
N ASP A 651 -6.11 -5.22 -23.59
CA ASP A 651 -6.16 -4.31 -24.74
C ASP A 651 -6.40 -2.87 -24.27
N PRO A 652 -5.42 -1.96 -24.42
CA PRO A 652 -5.55 -0.58 -23.99
C PRO A 652 -6.48 0.26 -24.87
N ASN A 653 -6.89 -0.23 -26.05
CA ASN A 653 -7.83 0.50 -26.91
C ASN A 653 -9.28 0.26 -26.49
N SER A 654 -9.63 -1.00 -26.18
CA SER A 654 -10.97 -1.35 -25.69
C SER A 654 -11.11 -1.27 -24.16
N PHE A 655 -10.00 -1.14 -23.42
CA PHE A 655 -9.94 -1.18 -21.96
C PHE A 655 -10.47 -2.51 -21.38
N ARG A 656 -10.18 -3.62 -22.06
CA ARG A 656 -10.67 -4.95 -21.67
C ARG A 656 -9.52 -5.91 -21.40
N GLY A 657 -9.63 -6.63 -20.29
CA GLY A 657 -8.81 -7.79 -19.99
C GLY A 657 -9.36 -9.06 -20.65
N ASN A 658 -8.47 -9.88 -21.21
CA ASN A 658 -8.80 -11.20 -21.75
C ASN A 658 -8.44 -12.29 -20.73
N TRP A 659 -9.44 -12.68 -19.92
CA TRP A 659 -9.30 -13.70 -18.87
C TRP A 659 -9.07 -15.13 -19.38
N SER A 660 -9.15 -15.36 -20.69
CA SER A 660 -8.76 -16.65 -21.30
C SER A 660 -7.26 -16.72 -21.57
N ASN A 661 -6.56 -15.58 -21.59
CA ASN A 661 -5.13 -15.48 -21.83
C ASN A 661 -4.41 -15.00 -20.55
N VAL A 662 -4.07 -15.96 -19.69
CA VAL A 662 -3.41 -15.73 -18.39
C VAL A 662 -1.91 -16.04 -18.52
N TYR A 663 -1.07 -15.03 -18.35
CA TYR A 663 0.39 -15.15 -18.40
C TYR A 663 0.98 -15.75 -17.12
N ALA A 664 0.42 -15.40 -15.96
CA ALA A 664 0.91 -15.89 -14.67
C ALA A 664 -0.15 -15.79 -13.58
N LYS A 665 0.02 -16.61 -12.53
CA LYS A 665 -0.79 -16.62 -11.32
C LYS A 665 0.10 -16.54 -10.09
N GLU A 666 -0.38 -15.85 -9.06
CA GLU A 666 0.25 -15.78 -7.75
C GLU A 666 -0.77 -16.10 -6.66
N LEU A 667 -0.38 -16.93 -5.70
CA LEU A 667 -1.17 -17.24 -4.51
C LEU A 667 -0.25 -17.26 -3.29
N TYR A 668 -0.50 -16.38 -2.34
CA TYR A 668 0.21 -16.28 -1.07
C TYR A 668 -0.76 -16.53 0.08
N LEU A 669 -0.40 -17.41 1.01
CA LEU A 669 -1.27 -17.83 2.13
C LEU A 669 -0.87 -17.06 3.39
N HIS A 670 -1.65 -16.06 3.82
CA HIS A 670 -1.25 -15.13 4.88
C HIS A 670 -0.97 -15.79 6.24
N ARG A 671 -1.63 -16.91 6.56
CA ARG A 671 -1.41 -17.62 7.84
C ARG A 671 -0.03 -18.27 7.94
N SER A 672 0.51 -18.79 6.84
CA SER A 672 1.79 -19.50 6.80
C SER A 672 2.90 -18.68 6.15
N ASP A 673 2.54 -17.66 5.37
CA ASP A 673 3.43 -16.87 4.52
C ASP A 673 3.01 -15.38 4.56
N ALA A 674 3.01 -14.80 5.76
CA ALA A 674 2.59 -13.41 5.99
C ALA A 674 3.45 -12.38 5.24
N MET A 675 4.66 -12.77 4.79
CA MET A 675 5.57 -11.93 4.04
C MET A 675 5.44 -12.10 2.51
N GLU A 676 4.61 -13.03 2.04
CA GLU A 676 4.37 -13.31 0.61
C GLU A 676 5.63 -13.83 -0.13
N ASP A 677 6.43 -14.67 0.53
CA ASP A 677 7.69 -15.21 0.03
C ASP A 677 7.53 -16.46 -0.87
N HIS A 678 6.38 -17.13 -0.82
CA HIS A 678 6.15 -18.43 -1.44
C HIS A 678 4.91 -18.42 -2.31
N ASN A 679 5.09 -18.26 -3.62
CA ASN A 679 3.98 -18.40 -4.55
C ASN A 679 3.59 -19.89 -4.67
N VAL A 680 2.40 -20.24 -4.16
CA VAL A 680 1.88 -21.62 -4.16
C VAL A 680 0.83 -21.89 -5.25
N ALA A 681 0.59 -20.95 -6.18
CA ALA A 681 -0.47 -21.08 -7.19
C ALA A 681 -0.33 -22.29 -8.12
N TYR A 682 0.88 -22.85 -8.26
CA TYR A 682 1.18 -23.96 -9.15
C TYR A 682 1.30 -25.31 -8.45
N TYR A 683 1.05 -25.36 -7.14
CA TYR A 683 1.07 -26.60 -6.37
C TYR A 683 -0.22 -27.40 -6.62
N PRO A 684 -0.15 -28.71 -6.91
CA PRO A 684 -1.33 -29.53 -7.20
C PRO A 684 -2.42 -29.45 -6.12
N GLU A 685 -2.04 -29.37 -4.85
CA GLU A 685 -2.94 -29.24 -3.71
C GLU A 685 -3.72 -27.91 -3.67
N GLN A 686 -3.25 -26.88 -4.38
CA GLN A 686 -3.91 -25.56 -4.43
C GLN A 686 -4.82 -25.37 -5.65
N MET A 687 -4.88 -26.33 -6.59
CA MET A 687 -5.60 -26.15 -7.87
C MET A 687 -7.07 -25.78 -7.68
N GLN A 688 -7.78 -26.46 -6.77
CA GLN A 688 -9.20 -26.16 -6.51
C GLN A 688 -9.39 -24.76 -5.91
N LEU A 689 -8.50 -24.37 -4.98
CA LEU A 689 -8.54 -23.04 -4.37
C LEU A 689 -8.25 -21.96 -5.42
N VAL A 690 -7.26 -22.17 -6.29
CA VAL A 690 -6.91 -21.26 -7.39
C VAL A 690 -8.08 -21.09 -8.36
N GLU A 691 -8.82 -22.14 -8.68
CA GLU A 691 -10.03 -22.06 -9.52
C GLU A 691 -11.11 -21.18 -8.87
N THR A 692 -11.46 -21.44 -7.61
CA THR A 692 -12.44 -20.64 -6.86
C THR A 692 -12.01 -19.18 -6.71
N LEU A 693 -10.73 -18.93 -6.43
CA LEU A 693 -10.20 -17.56 -6.32
C LEU A 693 -10.14 -16.85 -7.67
N SER A 694 -9.91 -17.58 -8.77
CA SER A 694 -9.99 -17.04 -10.14
C SER A 694 -11.39 -16.54 -10.46
N GLU A 695 -12.43 -17.34 -10.17
CA GLU A 695 -13.82 -16.93 -10.35
C GLU A 695 -14.17 -15.72 -9.49
N THR A 696 -13.76 -15.72 -8.22
CA THR A 696 -14.01 -14.61 -7.30
C THR A 696 -13.32 -13.33 -7.78
N LEU A 697 -12.06 -13.41 -8.23
CA LEU A 697 -11.32 -12.27 -8.77
C LEU A 697 -11.99 -11.70 -10.03
N ARG A 698 -12.46 -12.57 -10.94
CA ARG A 698 -13.15 -12.19 -12.19
C ARG A 698 -14.49 -11.51 -11.95
N ASN A 699 -15.23 -11.99 -10.96
CA ASN A 699 -16.48 -11.39 -10.51
C ASN A 699 -16.26 -9.97 -9.96
N GLY A 700 -15.07 -9.72 -9.42
CA GLY A 700 -14.61 -8.39 -9.02
C GLY A 700 -15.29 -7.86 -7.78
N TRP A 701 -15.10 -6.56 -7.55
CA TRP A 701 -15.43 -5.92 -6.28
C TRP A 701 -16.90 -5.98 -5.86
N ARG A 702 -17.82 -6.06 -6.82
CA ARG A 702 -19.27 -6.09 -6.53
C ARG A 702 -19.67 -7.34 -5.75
N TYR A 703 -18.99 -8.45 -5.98
CA TYR A 703 -19.27 -9.71 -5.28
C TYR A 703 -18.59 -9.79 -3.91
N ALA A 704 -17.71 -8.84 -3.57
CA ALA A 704 -17.02 -8.82 -2.28
C ALA A 704 -17.91 -8.33 -1.12
N PHE A 705 -19.05 -7.69 -1.41
CA PHE A 705 -20.00 -7.17 -0.42
C PHE A 705 -20.94 -8.22 0.19
N SER A 706 -20.72 -9.50 -0.11
CA SER A 706 -21.56 -10.66 0.25
C SER A 706 -22.83 -10.79 -0.58
N SER A 707 -23.00 -11.99 -1.13
CA SER A 707 -24.28 -12.64 -1.46
C SER A 707 -25.02 -13.10 -0.22
#